data_AF-A0A2N6C761-F1
#
_entry.id   AF-A0A2N6C761-F1
#
_cell.length_a   1.000
_cell.length_b   1.000
_cell.length_c   1.000
_cell.angle_alpha   90.00
_cell.angle_beta   90.00
_cell.angle_gamma   90.00
#
_symmetry.space_group_name_H-M   'P 1'
#
loop_
_entity.id
_entity.type
_entity.pdbx_description
1 polymer ?
#
loop_
_entity_poly.entity_id
_entity_poly.type
_entity_poly.pdbx_seq_one_letter_code
_entity_poly.pdbx_strand_id
1 'polypeptide(L)'
;MPLSPFATEKNMAHLSPKPSFGSGIDSLDHVLQGVLAGDNVVWQVDDALHQVPFVRAFCGRARQDGKKLVYFRFARHPPLVEESWAAETHVLEPRAGFEQFITRILDVINACGKGACYVFDCLSELAVDWYSDRMLGNFFKLACPYLYAADTVAYFSLLRNTHTPLSVKTIHATAQVVLDLYRSKGCDYILPLKVLGRHTPTMYMLHARQGDCFRPVTSSMIISEILATTPQPWLDGKITLTDTWSRTLREAQQACDAGRREGSIAGERAFLGKMVKMVVSRDSRLARLCERYFDLCDLVAIGKRMVGTGLIGGKATGMLLARAILNKTDDKWQDLLETHDSFFIGSDVFYSFVINNKCWWERYKMKSAAEPLKAAAAIRKKLLAGKFQRDTVEQFREMLNYFGQSPIIVRSSSLLEDAYGNAFSGKYESVFCANRGTPEERLEQFKNAVRTVYASTMSQEVLSYRADRGLWSRYEEMALLVQRVSGAFYQDIYLPHLAGVGYSFNPFAWSPDIDPQAGLLRLVFGLGTRAVDRHDDDYTRIVALNAPHKRPEVGTDQVYRYSQHKVDLIDLARNAEGSATFEEVVAKAPDLPLELFADRDLTMEERAARHGVTKVFSWVLTFEKLFRDTAFITDMREMLATLAAAYAYPVDIEFAVNFAGPDHYRINLLQCRPFQVRMEGRAAVPPPRHIATEDIVLKSAGPIIGEAVSGRISRVIYVRPEKYHALATTERYGVARLIGELVRQPTAGGIMLIGPGRWGSTMPELGVPVACSDVKNVKVLCELATMHANLSPDISLGTHFFNDIVEMGIVYLGVYPEPQRQGYLFSEALLLGRPNQLAGEAAARAGMAEVIHLVDMVDDQQELIIHTDPLKQQAVLFQAGRRA
;
A
#
# COMPACT_ATOMS: atom_id res chain seq x y z
N MET A 1 4.56 8.51 -56.98
CA MET A 1 5.83 8.19 -56.31
C MET A 1 5.58 7.06 -55.33
N PRO A 2 6.33 5.94 -55.35
CA PRO A 2 6.13 4.89 -54.37
C PRO A 2 6.70 5.36 -53.02
N LEU A 3 5.82 5.56 -52.04
CA LEU A 3 6.17 5.89 -50.67
C LEU A 3 6.78 4.65 -50.00
N SER A 4 7.97 4.79 -49.42
CA SER A 4 8.61 3.76 -48.62
C SER A 4 7.75 3.41 -47.38
N PRO A 5 7.40 2.13 -47.13
CA PRO A 5 6.46 1.75 -46.07
C PRO A 5 7.10 1.57 -44.67
N PHE A 6 8.39 1.88 -44.49
CA PHE A 6 9.09 1.66 -43.23
C PHE A 6 9.51 2.98 -42.56
N ALA A 7 8.57 3.64 -41.89
CA ALA A 7 8.87 4.70 -40.92
C ALA A 7 8.90 4.09 -39.50
N THR A 8 10.01 4.22 -38.81
CA THR A 8 10.15 3.89 -37.38
C THR A 8 9.54 4.99 -36.51
N GLU A 9 9.10 4.66 -35.28
CA GLU A 9 8.44 5.56 -34.31
C GLU A 9 9.11 6.94 -34.16
N LYS A 10 10.43 7.04 -34.34
CA LYS A 10 11.18 8.31 -34.27
C LYS A 10 10.93 9.29 -35.41
N ASN A 11 10.42 8.85 -36.56
CA ASN A 11 10.16 9.72 -37.72
C ASN A 11 8.72 10.25 -37.79
N MET A 12 7.86 9.93 -36.80
CA MET A 12 6.42 10.26 -36.83
C MET A 12 6.03 11.47 -35.96
N ALA A 13 7.01 12.21 -35.39
CA ALA A 13 6.77 13.28 -34.42
C ALA A 13 6.32 14.64 -35.01
N HIS A 14 6.25 14.77 -36.35
CA HIS A 14 5.69 15.95 -37.02
C HIS A 14 4.61 15.52 -38.01
N LEU A 15 3.36 15.39 -37.53
CA LEU A 15 2.19 15.11 -38.36
C LEU A 15 1.21 16.29 -38.27
N SER A 16 0.82 16.81 -39.43
CA SER A 16 -0.33 17.69 -39.62
C SER A 16 -1.59 17.06 -38.99
N PRO A 17 -2.56 17.86 -38.50
CA PRO A 17 -3.78 17.31 -37.91
C PRO A 17 -4.50 16.42 -38.93
N LYS A 18 -4.65 15.14 -38.59
CA LYS A 18 -5.33 14.17 -39.44
C LYS A 18 -6.85 14.36 -39.37
N PRO A 19 -7.58 14.14 -40.48
CA PRO A 19 -9.04 14.24 -40.46
C PRO A 19 -9.65 13.20 -39.52
N SER A 20 -10.64 13.64 -38.74
CA SER A 20 -11.41 12.78 -37.83
C SER A 20 -12.52 12.07 -38.60
N PHE A 21 -12.64 10.77 -38.39
CA PHE A 21 -13.70 9.89 -38.92
C PHE A 21 -14.76 9.60 -37.86
N GLY A 22 -14.40 9.67 -36.58
CA GLY A 22 -15.27 9.28 -35.47
C GLY A 22 -15.54 7.76 -35.42
N SER A 23 -15.91 7.29 -34.25
CA SER A 23 -16.35 5.91 -34.01
C SER A 23 -17.86 5.73 -34.21
N GLY A 24 -18.60 6.84 -34.35
CA GLY A 24 -20.07 6.86 -34.32
C GLY A 24 -20.66 6.82 -32.91
N ILE A 25 -19.81 6.86 -31.88
CA ILE A 25 -20.21 7.00 -30.48
C ILE A 25 -19.47 8.20 -29.92
N ASP A 26 -20.17 9.34 -29.75
CA ASP A 26 -19.54 10.61 -29.36
C ASP A 26 -18.77 10.51 -28.03
N SER A 27 -19.29 9.73 -27.08
CA SER A 27 -18.62 9.51 -25.80
C SER A 27 -17.34 8.68 -25.93
N LEU A 28 -17.28 7.72 -26.85
CA LEU A 28 -16.06 6.95 -27.16
C LEU A 28 -15.05 7.85 -27.88
N ASP A 29 -15.51 8.70 -28.79
CA ASP A 29 -14.66 9.68 -29.46
C ASP A 29 -14.08 10.69 -28.46
N HIS A 30 -14.82 11.09 -27.42
CA HIS A 30 -14.28 11.91 -26.36
C HIS A 30 -13.14 11.21 -25.60
N VAL A 31 -13.31 9.93 -25.27
CA VAL A 31 -12.29 9.12 -24.57
C VAL A 31 -11.02 8.97 -25.42
N LEU A 32 -11.18 8.67 -26.71
CA LEU A 32 -10.08 8.36 -27.63
C LEU A 32 -9.49 9.61 -28.32
N GLN A 33 -10.09 10.78 -28.16
CA GLN A 33 -9.84 11.98 -28.99
C GLN A 33 -10.13 11.72 -30.49
N GLY A 34 -11.23 11.01 -30.74
CA GLY A 34 -11.73 10.63 -32.05
C GLY A 34 -10.98 9.45 -32.66
N VAL A 35 -11.59 8.84 -33.67
CA VAL A 35 -10.91 7.90 -34.58
C VAL A 35 -10.38 8.70 -35.77
N LEU A 36 -9.07 8.65 -36.02
CA LEU A 36 -8.39 9.50 -37.00
C LEU A 36 -8.05 8.72 -38.26
N ALA A 37 -7.87 9.43 -39.37
CA ALA A 37 -7.39 8.86 -40.61
C ALA A 37 -6.07 8.07 -40.43
N GLY A 38 -6.03 6.85 -40.95
CA GLY A 38 -4.93 5.91 -40.79
C GLY A 38 -5.03 5.03 -39.52
N ASP A 39 -6.04 5.22 -38.66
CA ASP A 39 -6.19 4.37 -37.47
C ASP A 39 -6.59 2.93 -37.86
N ASN A 40 -5.71 1.99 -37.51
CA ASN A 40 -6.07 0.58 -37.38
C ASN A 40 -6.54 0.34 -35.94
N VAL A 41 -7.85 0.15 -35.77
CA VAL A 41 -8.52 -0.06 -34.47
C VAL A 41 -8.69 -1.55 -34.23
N VAL A 42 -8.02 -2.08 -33.20
CA VAL A 42 -8.07 -3.48 -32.81
C VAL A 42 -8.91 -3.64 -31.54
N TRP A 43 -10.01 -4.37 -31.64
CA TRP A 43 -10.86 -4.77 -30.53
C TRP A 43 -10.46 -6.16 -30.03
N GLN A 44 -10.01 -6.22 -28.78
CA GLN A 44 -9.77 -7.47 -28.07
C GLN A 44 -11.05 -7.86 -27.32
N VAL A 45 -11.62 -9.01 -27.68
CA VAL A 45 -12.95 -9.45 -27.25
C VAL A 45 -12.93 -10.90 -26.80
N ASP A 46 -13.80 -11.28 -25.88
CA ASP A 46 -13.97 -12.70 -25.51
C ASP A 46 -14.79 -13.49 -26.56
N ASP A 47 -15.67 -12.80 -27.29
CA ASP A 47 -16.47 -13.33 -28.39
C ASP A 47 -16.49 -12.30 -29.53
N ALA A 48 -16.33 -12.76 -30.78
CA ALA A 48 -16.30 -11.90 -31.96
C ALA A 48 -17.57 -11.04 -32.13
N LEU A 49 -18.73 -11.53 -31.67
CA LEU A 49 -20.01 -10.83 -31.76
C LEU A 49 -20.14 -9.68 -30.75
N HIS A 50 -19.31 -9.63 -29.71
CA HIS A 50 -19.36 -8.54 -28.73
C HIS A 50 -19.03 -7.17 -29.34
N GLN A 51 -18.29 -7.11 -30.45
CA GLN A 51 -17.97 -5.86 -31.12
C GLN A 51 -19.11 -5.31 -32.01
N VAL A 52 -20.15 -6.11 -32.31
CA VAL A 52 -21.20 -5.75 -33.28
C VAL A 52 -21.86 -4.39 -32.99
N PRO A 53 -22.18 -4.02 -31.73
CA PRO A 53 -22.73 -2.69 -31.43
C PRO A 53 -21.80 -1.54 -31.86
N PHE A 54 -20.47 -1.73 -31.76
CA PHE A 54 -19.47 -0.73 -32.14
C PHE A 54 -19.29 -0.68 -33.66
N VAL A 55 -19.30 -1.83 -34.32
CA VAL A 55 -19.28 -1.90 -35.80
C VAL A 55 -20.51 -1.22 -36.39
N ARG A 56 -21.70 -1.44 -35.82
CA ARG A 56 -22.94 -0.76 -36.26
C ARG A 56 -22.82 0.76 -36.15
N ALA A 57 -22.32 1.28 -35.02
CA ALA A 57 -22.13 2.71 -34.83
C ALA A 57 -21.14 3.29 -35.85
N PHE A 58 -20.02 2.61 -36.08
CA PHE A 58 -19.00 3.00 -37.05
C PHE A 58 -19.54 3.01 -38.49
N CYS A 59 -20.29 1.97 -38.90
CA CYS A 59 -20.95 1.92 -40.21
C CYS A 59 -21.96 3.06 -40.38
N GLY A 60 -22.74 3.36 -39.32
CA GLY A 60 -23.67 4.49 -39.31
C GLY A 60 -22.97 5.82 -39.55
N ARG A 61 -21.85 6.06 -38.85
CA ARG A 61 -21.05 7.28 -39.01
C ARG A 61 -20.42 7.38 -40.39
N ALA A 62 -19.82 6.30 -40.88
CA ALA A 62 -19.24 6.25 -42.22
C ALA A 62 -20.26 6.64 -43.30
N ARG A 63 -21.50 6.16 -43.19
CA ARG A 63 -22.59 6.50 -44.11
C ARG A 63 -23.01 7.97 -44.01
N GLN A 64 -23.12 8.51 -42.80
CA GLN A 64 -23.42 9.94 -42.58
C GLN A 64 -22.36 10.85 -43.19
N ASP A 65 -21.08 10.45 -43.08
CA ASP A 65 -19.94 11.21 -43.59
C ASP A 65 -19.67 10.95 -45.09
N GLY A 66 -20.53 10.20 -45.77
CA GLY A 66 -20.43 9.88 -47.20
C GLY A 66 -19.18 9.05 -47.56
N LYS A 67 -18.65 8.28 -46.60
CA LYS A 67 -17.45 7.45 -46.79
C LYS A 67 -17.80 6.11 -47.40
N LYS A 68 -16.90 5.60 -48.25
CA LYS A 68 -17.02 4.25 -48.79
C LYS A 68 -16.78 3.23 -47.67
N LEU A 69 -17.74 2.33 -47.48
CA LEU A 69 -17.68 1.26 -46.48
C LEU A 69 -17.41 -0.08 -47.16
N VAL A 70 -16.35 -0.77 -46.72
CA VAL A 70 -15.89 -2.05 -47.27
C VAL A 70 -15.84 -3.08 -46.13
N TYR A 71 -16.38 -4.27 -46.38
CA TYR A 71 -16.40 -5.37 -45.41
C TYR A 71 -15.67 -6.59 -45.97
N PHE A 72 -14.61 -7.02 -45.30
CA PHE A 72 -13.89 -8.26 -45.64
C PHE A 72 -14.40 -9.43 -44.79
N ARG A 73 -15.07 -10.38 -45.46
CA ARG A 73 -15.65 -11.57 -44.85
C ARG A 73 -14.79 -12.79 -45.13
N PHE A 74 -14.36 -13.49 -44.11
CA PHE A 74 -13.54 -14.71 -44.22
C PHE A 74 -13.72 -15.68 -43.03
N ALA A 75 -14.39 -15.24 -41.96
CA ALA A 75 -14.61 -16.02 -40.76
C ALA A 75 -15.98 -16.73 -40.77
N ARG A 76 -16.11 -17.74 -39.91
CA ARG A 76 -17.29 -18.60 -39.79
C ARG A 76 -18.35 -18.03 -38.86
N HIS A 77 -17.99 -17.08 -37.99
CA HIS A 77 -18.96 -16.37 -37.17
C HIS A 77 -20.02 -15.62 -38.03
N PRO A 78 -21.20 -15.31 -37.44
CA PRO A 78 -22.20 -14.48 -38.10
C PRO A 78 -21.61 -13.14 -38.62
N PRO A 79 -22.13 -12.57 -39.73
CA PRO A 79 -21.65 -11.30 -40.26
C PRO A 79 -21.65 -10.18 -39.22
N LEU A 80 -20.53 -9.45 -39.14
CA LEU A 80 -20.41 -8.31 -38.22
C LEU A 80 -21.12 -7.06 -38.77
N VAL A 81 -21.20 -6.96 -40.09
CA VAL A 81 -21.87 -5.87 -40.81
C VAL A 81 -23.17 -6.41 -41.40
N GLU A 82 -24.29 -5.73 -41.11
CA GLU A 82 -25.59 -6.05 -41.68
C GLU A 82 -25.72 -5.56 -43.12
N GLU A 83 -26.51 -6.29 -43.92
CA GLU A 83 -26.79 -5.93 -45.33
C GLU A 83 -27.45 -4.54 -45.47
N SER A 84 -28.18 -4.10 -44.44
CA SER A 84 -28.84 -2.78 -44.37
C SER A 84 -27.89 -1.59 -44.51
N TRP A 85 -26.59 -1.79 -44.24
CA TRP A 85 -25.56 -0.76 -44.35
C TRP A 85 -24.98 -0.59 -45.76
N ALA A 86 -25.37 -1.43 -46.72
CA ALA A 86 -24.92 -1.38 -48.12
C ALA A 86 -23.38 -1.34 -48.29
N ALA A 87 -22.64 -2.05 -47.43
CA ALA A 87 -21.19 -2.16 -47.51
C ALA A 87 -20.77 -2.98 -48.74
N GLU A 88 -19.69 -2.58 -49.42
CA GLU A 88 -19.05 -3.41 -50.44
C GLU A 88 -18.40 -4.61 -49.76
N THR A 89 -19.05 -5.77 -49.86
CA THR A 89 -18.62 -6.99 -49.15
C THR A 89 -17.75 -7.85 -50.06
N HIS A 90 -16.55 -8.18 -49.60
CA HIS A 90 -15.64 -9.11 -50.26
C HIS A 90 -15.48 -10.37 -49.42
N VAL A 91 -15.97 -11.49 -49.96
CA VAL A 91 -15.74 -12.81 -49.37
C VAL A 91 -14.38 -13.32 -49.81
N LEU A 92 -13.54 -13.66 -48.84
CA LEU A 92 -12.17 -14.14 -49.04
C LEU A 92 -12.05 -15.57 -48.50
N GLU A 93 -11.22 -16.38 -49.15
CA GLU A 93 -10.91 -17.74 -48.71
C GLU A 93 -9.47 -17.79 -48.14
N PRO A 94 -9.28 -17.85 -46.81
CA PRO A 94 -7.95 -17.92 -46.20
C PRO A 94 -7.13 -19.14 -46.67
N ARG A 95 -7.82 -20.21 -47.07
CA ARG A 95 -7.24 -21.48 -47.53
C ARG A 95 -6.63 -21.41 -48.93
N ALA A 96 -6.94 -20.39 -49.72
CA ALA A 96 -6.37 -20.17 -51.05
C ALA A 96 -4.85 -19.82 -50.99
N GLY A 97 -4.35 -19.48 -49.81
CA GLY A 97 -2.95 -19.16 -49.56
C GLY A 97 -2.74 -17.71 -49.15
N PHE A 98 -1.76 -17.48 -48.27
CA PHE A 98 -1.51 -16.17 -47.65
C PHE A 98 -1.29 -15.05 -48.67
N GLU A 99 -0.47 -15.28 -49.71
CA GLU A 99 -0.16 -14.26 -50.71
C GLU A 99 -1.38 -13.86 -51.54
N GLN A 100 -2.21 -14.83 -51.96
CA GLN A 100 -3.45 -14.54 -52.67
C GLN A 100 -4.43 -13.77 -51.79
N PHE A 101 -4.56 -14.17 -50.53
CA PHE A 101 -5.42 -13.52 -49.55
C PHE A 101 -5.03 -12.05 -49.32
N ILE A 102 -3.75 -11.77 -49.02
CA ILE A 102 -3.30 -10.39 -48.80
C ILE A 102 -3.34 -9.55 -50.08
N THR A 103 -2.97 -10.14 -51.23
CA THR A 103 -2.99 -9.40 -52.52
C THR A 103 -4.41 -8.94 -52.84
N ARG A 104 -5.41 -9.80 -52.63
CA ARG A 104 -6.81 -9.43 -52.86
C ARG A 104 -7.27 -8.27 -51.96
N ILE A 105 -6.85 -8.26 -50.69
CA ILE A 105 -7.14 -7.16 -49.76
C ILE A 105 -6.46 -5.87 -50.24
N LEU A 106 -5.18 -5.93 -50.61
CA LEU A 106 -4.42 -4.78 -51.09
C LEU A 106 -4.98 -4.22 -52.40
N ASP A 107 -5.43 -5.06 -53.32
CA ASP A 107 -6.07 -4.65 -54.59
C ASP A 107 -7.35 -3.86 -54.33
N VAL A 108 -8.20 -4.34 -53.40
CA VAL A 108 -9.43 -3.65 -53.00
C VAL A 108 -9.11 -2.30 -52.34
N ILE A 109 -8.11 -2.26 -51.45
CA ILE A 109 -7.69 -1.01 -50.78
C ILE A 109 -7.19 0.00 -51.82
N ASN A 110 -6.39 -0.44 -52.79
CA ASN A 110 -5.88 0.41 -53.87
C ASN A 110 -7.01 0.94 -54.78
N ALA A 111 -8.01 0.10 -55.09
CA ALA A 111 -9.15 0.49 -55.91
C ALA A 111 -10.09 1.48 -55.21
N CYS A 112 -10.24 1.38 -53.88
CA CYS A 112 -11.07 2.30 -53.10
C CYS A 112 -10.42 3.67 -52.89
N GLY A 113 -9.09 3.74 -52.87
CA GLY A 113 -8.35 4.97 -52.67
C GLY A 113 -8.37 5.48 -51.21
N LYS A 114 -8.13 6.78 -51.04
CA LYS A 114 -7.95 7.39 -49.71
C LYS A 114 -9.25 7.57 -48.95
N GLY A 115 -9.20 7.37 -47.63
CA GLY A 115 -10.29 7.73 -46.72
C GLY A 115 -11.53 6.83 -46.74
N ALA A 116 -11.38 5.58 -47.17
CA ALA A 116 -12.41 4.55 -47.01
C ALA A 116 -12.43 3.97 -45.58
N CYS A 117 -13.56 3.39 -45.20
CA CYS A 117 -13.80 2.71 -43.93
C CYS A 117 -13.84 1.20 -44.15
N TYR A 118 -13.06 0.45 -43.39
CA TYR A 118 -12.94 -1.00 -43.52
C TYR A 118 -13.36 -1.71 -42.23
N VAL A 119 -14.12 -2.79 -42.38
CA VAL A 119 -14.42 -3.72 -41.31
C VAL A 119 -13.87 -5.09 -41.72
N PHE A 120 -13.15 -5.75 -40.82
CA PHE A 120 -12.65 -7.10 -41.02
C PHE A 120 -13.34 -8.06 -40.05
N ASP A 121 -13.56 -9.28 -40.51
CA ASP A 121 -13.89 -10.41 -39.65
C ASP A 121 -12.82 -10.68 -38.57
N CYS A 122 -13.14 -11.56 -37.62
CA CYS A 122 -12.24 -11.88 -36.52
C CYS A 122 -10.94 -12.51 -37.03
N LEU A 123 -9.84 -11.82 -36.78
CA LEU A 123 -8.52 -12.22 -37.23
C LEU A 123 -8.04 -13.52 -36.58
N SER A 124 -8.62 -13.88 -35.44
CA SER A 124 -8.29 -15.12 -34.74
C SER A 124 -8.59 -16.36 -35.57
N GLU A 125 -9.61 -16.30 -36.44
CA GLU A 125 -9.93 -17.42 -37.34
C GLU A 125 -8.87 -17.62 -38.43
N LEU A 126 -8.13 -16.57 -38.82
CA LEU A 126 -7.01 -16.71 -39.76
C LEU A 126 -5.89 -17.56 -39.18
N ALA A 127 -5.62 -17.44 -37.87
CA ALA A 127 -4.61 -18.27 -37.21
C ALA A 127 -5.03 -19.75 -37.21
N VAL A 128 -6.34 -20.04 -37.14
CA VAL A 128 -6.89 -21.39 -37.24
C VAL A 128 -6.73 -21.95 -38.66
N ASP A 129 -7.13 -21.19 -39.68
CA ASP A 129 -7.07 -21.67 -41.07
C ASP A 129 -5.62 -21.76 -41.61
N TRP A 130 -4.71 -20.91 -41.15
CA TRP A 130 -3.27 -20.98 -41.51
C TRP A 130 -2.45 -21.87 -40.57
N TYR A 131 -3.05 -22.42 -39.51
CA TYR A 131 -2.36 -23.18 -38.45
C TYR A 131 -1.13 -22.44 -37.88
N SER A 132 -1.16 -21.09 -37.85
CA SER A 132 0.01 -20.29 -37.53
C SER A 132 -0.34 -18.87 -37.07
N ASP A 133 -0.12 -18.62 -35.78
CA ASP A 133 -0.13 -17.28 -35.19
C ASP A 133 0.89 -16.33 -35.82
N ARG A 134 2.00 -16.88 -36.33
CA ARG A 134 3.05 -16.07 -36.95
C ARG A 134 2.58 -15.50 -38.29
N MET A 135 1.79 -16.26 -39.04
CA MET A 135 1.19 -15.78 -40.29
C MET A 135 0.16 -14.68 -40.02
N LEU A 136 -0.63 -14.80 -38.96
CA LEU A 136 -1.50 -13.72 -38.48
C LEU A 136 -0.71 -12.43 -38.17
N GLY A 137 0.40 -12.53 -37.43
CA GLY A 137 1.26 -11.38 -37.16
C GLY A 137 1.87 -10.75 -38.44
N ASN A 138 2.23 -11.58 -39.42
CA ASN A 138 2.75 -11.12 -40.71
C ASN A 138 1.68 -10.43 -41.56
N PHE A 139 0.45 -10.96 -41.58
CA PHE A 139 -0.70 -10.31 -42.22
C PHE A 139 -0.85 -8.88 -41.70
N PHE A 140 -0.83 -8.72 -40.38
CA PHE A 140 -1.01 -7.43 -39.74
C PHE A 140 0.12 -6.44 -40.07
N LYS A 141 1.37 -6.92 -40.10
CA LYS A 141 2.54 -6.13 -40.51
C LYS A 141 2.49 -5.67 -41.97
N LEU A 142 1.77 -6.37 -42.84
CA LEU A 142 1.64 -6.00 -44.25
C LEU A 142 0.41 -5.10 -44.49
N ALA A 143 -0.75 -5.48 -43.96
CA ALA A 143 -2.01 -4.75 -44.21
C ALA A 143 -2.03 -3.37 -43.54
N CYS A 144 -1.64 -3.26 -42.27
CA CYS A 144 -1.79 -2.03 -41.50
C CYS A 144 -0.98 -0.84 -42.03
N PRO A 145 0.29 -0.99 -42.45
CA PRO A 145 1.03 0.13 -43.06
C PRO A 145 0.38 0.64 -44.36
N TYR A 146 -0.20 -0.25 -45.17
CA TYR A 146 -0.94 0.14 -46.38
C TYR A 146 -2.22 0.93 -46.04
N LEU A 147 -3.01 0.43 -45.09
CA LEU A 147 -4.21 1.11 -44.59
C LEU A 147 -3.87 2.49 -43.98
N TYR A 148 -2.78 2.56 -43.22
CA TYR A 148 -2.28 3.79 -42.63
C TYR A 148 -1.88 4.82 -43.68
N ALA A 149 -1.12 4.41 -44.71
CA ALA A 149 -0.68 5.28 -45.80
C ALA A 149 -1.81 5.79 -46.70
N ALA A 150 -2.92 5.02 -46.78
CA ALA A 150 -4.12 5.40 -47.50
C ALA A 150 -5.06 6.34 -46.70
N ASP A 151 -4.67 6.79 -45.50
CA ASP A 151 -5.51 7.66 -44.64
C ASP A 151 -6.89 7.04 -44.35
N THR A 152 -6.96 5.71 -44.21
CA THR A 152 -8.19 4.92 -44.01
C THR A 152 -8.45 4.61 -42.55
N VAL A 153 -9.66 4.18 -42.19
CA VAL A 153 -9.94 3.64 -40.85
C VAL A 153 -10.34 2.18 -40.99
N ALA A 154 -9.71 1.30 -40.21
CA ALA A 154 -9.95 -0.13 -40.26
C ALA A 154 -10.26 -0.70 -38.87
N TYR A 155 -11.37 -1.43 -38.77
CA TYR A 155 -11.77 -2.16 -37.56
C TYR A 155 -11.40 -3.63 -37.69
N PHE A 156 -10.68 -4.11 -36.68
CA PHE A 156 -10.26 -5.49 -36.54
C PHE A 156 -10.74 -6.03 -35.19
N SER A 157 -11.00 -7.33 -35.14
CA SER A 157 -11.20 -8.05 -33.87
C SER A 157 -10.18 -9.15 -33.69
N LEU A 158 -9.83 -9.36 -32.43
CA LEU A 158 -8.96 -10.43 -31.97
C LEU A 158 -9.60 -11.05 -30.73
N LEU A 159 -9.80 -12.36 -30.75
CA LEU A 159 -10.18 -13.10 -29.56
C LEU A 159 -9.07 -12.98 -28.52
N ARG A 160 -9.48 -12.60 -27.30
CA ARG A 160 -8.57 -12.57 -26.18
C ARG A 160 -8.18 -14.01 -25.86
N ASN A 161 -6.98 -14.19 -25.30
CA ASN A 161 -6.57 -15.44 -24.68
C ASN A 161 -6.34 -16.64 -25.63
N THR A 162 -6.34 -16.43 -26.94
CA THR A 162 -6.17 -17.51 -27.95
C THR A 162 -4.84 -17.49 -28.70
N HIS A 163 -4.06 -16.41 -28.58
CA HIS A 163 -2.86 -16.18 -29.40
C HIS A 163 -1.57 -16.17 -28.58
N THR A 164 -0.47 -16.56 -29.23
CA THR A 164 0.87 -16.44 -28.64
C THR A 164 1.24 -14.99 -28.32
N PRO A 165 1.99 -14.73 -27.22
CA PRO A 165 2.40 -13.38 -26.83
C PRO A 165 3.17 -12.64 -27.93
N LEU A 166 3.97 -13.36 -28.72
CA LEU A 166 4.76 -12.79 -29.81
C LEU A 166 3.86 -12.16 -30.90
N SER A 167 2.75 -12.82 -31.23
CA SER A 167 1.79 -12.34 -32.21
C SER A 167 0.94 -11.20 -31.67
N VAL A 168 0.46 -11.31 -30.43
CA VAL A 168 -0.24 -10.20 -29.75
C VAL A 168 0.63 -8.95 -29.70
N LYS A 169 1.90 -9.08 -29.29
CA LYS A 169 2.87 -7.99 -29.26
C LYS A 169 3.09 -7.37 -30.65
N THR A 170 3.14 -8.19 -31.69
CA THR A 170 3.27 -7.71 -33.07
C THR A 170 2.06 -6.88 -33.50
N ILE A 171 0.86 -7.35 -33.18
CA ILE A 171 -0.40 -6.64 -33.46
C ILE A 171 -0.43 -5.31 -32.70
N HIS A 172 -0.18 -5.34 -31.39
CA HIS A 172 -0.14 -4.15 -30.53
C HIS A 172 0.90 -3.12 -30.99
N ALA A 173 2.08 -3.57 -31.42
CA ALA A 173 3.12 -2.67 -31.94
C ALA A 173 2.69 -1.96 -33.24
N THR A 174 1.93 -2.65 -34.10
CA THR A 174 1.57 -2.16 -35.44
C THR A 174 0.28 -1.32 -35.43
N ALA A 175 -0.70 -1.68 -34.59
CA ALA A 175 -1.98 -0.98 -34.47
C ALA A 175 -1.81 0.45 -33.92
N GLN A 176 -2.67 1.37 -34.35
CA GLN A 176 -2.72 2.74 -33.83
C GLN A 176 -3.60 2.81 -32.59
N VAL A 177 -4.71 2.05 -32.57
CA VAL A 177 -5.64 1.99 -31.46
C VAL A 177 -5.88 0.54 -31.07
N VAL A 178 -5.71 0.20 -29.79
CA VAL A 178 -5.99 -1.12 -29.25
C VAL A 178 -6.89 -0.96 -28.04
N LEU A 179 -8.05 -1.63 -28.09
CA LEU A 179 -9.10 -1.55 -27.08
C LEU A 179 -9.42 -2.95 -26.56
N ASP A 180 -9.48 -3.09 -25.24
CA ASP A 180 -10.07 -4.24 -24.59
C ASP A 180 -11.56 -3.97 -24.34
N LEU A 181 -12.42 -4.91 -24.75
CA LEU A 181 -13.83 -4.92 -24.43
C LEU A 181 -14.10 -6.02 -23.41
N TYR A 182 -14.75 -5.67 -22.30
CA TYR A 182 -15.17 -6.58 -21.25
C TYR A 182 -16.69 -6.55 -21.13
N ARG A 183 -17.29 -7.67 -20.75
CA ARG A 183 -18.71 -7.74 -20.38
C ARG A 183 -18.84 -8.35 -19.00
N SER A 184 -19.40 -7.59 -18.05
CA SER A 184 -19.61 -8.06 -16.68
C SER A 184 -20.97 -7.61 -16.18
N LYS A 185 -21.74 -8.52 -15.57
CA LYS A 185 -23.08 -8.29 -15.03
C LYS A 185 -24.05 -7.58 -16.02
N GLY A 186 -23.92 -7.87 -17.31
CA GLY A 186 -24.75 -7.27 -18.38
C GLY A 186 -24.32 -5.88 -18.87
N CYS A 187 -23.25 -5.30 -18.31
CA CYS A 187 -22.67 -4.03 -18.75
C CYS A 187 -21.41 -4.26 -19.61
N ASP A 188 -21.25 -3.42 -20.64
CA ASP A 188 -20.03 -3.39 -21.47
C ASP A 188 -19.03 -2.39 -20.88
N TYR A 189 -17.76 -2.78 -20.80
CA TYR A 189 -16.67 -1.93 -20.34
C TYR A 189 -15.54 -1.89 -21.37
N ILE A 190 -14.96 -0.71 -21.59
CA ILE A 190 -13.84 -0.52 -22.52
C ILE A 190 -12.60 -0.07 -21.76
N LEU A 191 -11.47 -0.72 -22.02
CA LEU A 191 -10.15 -0.29 -21.57
C LEU A 191 -9.27 -0.05 -22.79
N PRO A 192 -8.97 1.22 -23.13
CA PRO A 192 -7.95 1.52 -24.12
C PRO A 192 -6.57 1.07 -23.61
N LEU A 193 -5.89 0.23 -24.40
CA LEU A 193 -4.53 -0.27 -24.10
C LEU A 193 -3.47 0.54 -24.83
N LYS A 194 -3.79 1.03 -26.04
CA LYS A 194 -2.91 1.86 -26.86
C LYS A 194 -3.73 2.84 -27.67
N VAL A 195 -3.33 4.11 -27.68
CA VAL A 195 -3.85 5.13 -28.59
C VAL A 195 -2.67 5.97 -29.07
N LEU A 196 -2.30 5.84 -30.34
CA LEU A 196 -1.09 6.49 -30.87
C LEU A 196 -1.27 8.01 -30.97
N GLY A 197 -0.31 8.75 -30.40
CA GLY A 197 -0.19 10.20 -30.53
C GLY A 197 -1.25 11.02 -29.81
N ARG A 198 -2.07 10.40 -28.97
CA ARG A 198 -3.21 11.02 -28.27
C ARG A 198 -3.16 10.68 -26.78
N HIS A 199 -3.68 11.58 -25.96
CA HIS A 199 -3.68 11.40 -24.50
C HIS A 199 -4.81 12.21 -23.86
N THR A 200 -5.57 11.57 -22.97
CA THR A 200 -6.49 12.24 -22.05
C THR A 200 -6.21 11.81 -20.61
N PRO A 201 -6.65 12.61 -19.62
CA PRO A 201 -6.51 12.25 -18.21
C PRO A 201 -7.15 10.91 -17.83
N THR A 202 -8.12 10.38 -18.58
CA THR A 202 -8.80 9.13 -18.23
C THR A 202 -8.65 8.04 -19.30
N MET A 203 -7.94 8.30 -20.40
CA MET A 203 -7.87 7.42 -21.57
C MET A 203 -7.60 5.96 -21.23
N TYR A 204 -6.63 5.69 -20.36
CA TYR A 204 -6.20 4.33 -20.00
C TYR A 204 -6.88 3.84 -18.70
N MET A 205 -8.06 4.37 -18.39
CA MET A 205 -8.96 3.84 -17.34
C MET A 205 -9.97 2.88 -17.96
N LEU A 206 -10.59 2.08 -17.10
CA LEU A 206 -11.77 1.28 -17.48
C LEU A 206 -12.97 2.22 -17.62
N HIS A 207 -13.70 2.15 -18.72
CA HIS A 207 -14.89 2.97 -18.97
C HIS A 207 -16.13 2.09 -19.03
N ALA A 208 -17.11 2.34 -18.19
CA ALA A 208 -18.39 1.64 -18.20
C ALA A 208 -19.34 2.29 -19.21
N ARG A 209 -20.06 1.46 -19.98
CA ARG A 209 -21.16 1.92 -20.82
C ARG A 209 -22.42 2.13 -19.99
N GLN A 210 -22.94 3.34 -19.97
CA GLN A 210 -24.22 3.72 -19.38
C GLN A 210 -25.09 4.36 -20.47
N GLY A 211 -26.01 3.59 -21.05
CA GLY A 211 -26.71 3.99 -22.27
C GLY A 211 -25.74 4.18 -23.44
N ASP A 212 -25.69 5.39 -24.01
CA ASP A 212 -24.77 5.77 -25.10
C ASP A 212 -23.53 6.54 -24.62
N CYS A 213 -23.33 6.60 -23.29
CA CYS A 213 -22.20 7.30 -22.68
C CYS A 213 -21.19 6.33 -22.06
N PHE A 214 -19.91 6.49 -22.41
CA PHE A 214 -18.79 5.89 -21.71
C PHE A 214 -18.33 6.80 -20.58
N ARG A 215 -18.36 6.30 -19.34
CA ARG A 215 -17.87 7.01 -18.16
C ARG A 215 -16.72 6.26 -17.51
N PRO A 216 -15.64 6.94 -17.10
CA PRO A 216 -14.55 6.28 -16.39
C PRO A 216 -15.06 5.68 -15.08
N VAL A 217 -14.68 4.44 -14.81
CA VAL A 217 -14.92 3.79 -13.52
C VAL A 217 -13.94 4.40 -12.52
N THR A 218 -14.46 5.09 -11.51
CA THR A 218 -13.64 5.86 -10.57
C THR A 218 -13.28 5.10 -9.29
N SER A 219 -13.95 3.99 -8.98
CA SER A 219 -13.73 3.21 -7.76
C SER A 219 -12.78 2.03 -8.00
N SER A 220 -11.71 1.90 -7.19
CA SER A 220 -10.78 0.76 -7.25
C SER A 220 -11.46 -0.58 -7.00
N MET A 221 -12.47 -0.58 -6.13
CA MET A 221 -13.26 -1.75 -5.75
C MET A 221 -13.92 -2.38 -6.98
N ILE A 222 -14.63 -1.55 -7.76
CA ILE A 222 -15.33 -1.98 -8.98
C ILE A 222 -14.33 -2.44 -10.04
N ILE A 223 -13.24 -1.70 -10.23
CA ILE A 223 -12.19 -2.06 -11.21
C ILE A 223 -11.60 -3.43 -10.88
N SER A 224 -11.24 -3.65 -9.61
CA SER A 224 -10.61 -4.89 -9.16
C SER A 224 -11.53 -6.08 -9.31
N GLU A 225 -12.83 -5.94 -9.01
CA GLU A 225 -13.83 -6.99 -9.24
C GLU A 225 -13.96 -7.36 -10.73
N ILE A 226 -14.04 -6.37 -11.62
CA ILE A 226 -14.19 -6.62 -13.06
C ILE A 226 -12.93 -7.29 -13.61
N LEU A 227 -11.76 -6.75 -13.31
CA LEU A 227 -10.50 -7.24 -13.86
C LEU A 227 -10.08 -8.59 -13.26
N ALA A 228 -10.44 -8.90 -12.02
CA ALA A 228 -10.16 -10.19 -11.41
C ALA A 228 -10.94 -11.36 -12.05
N THR A 229 -12.11 -11.09 -12.63
CA THR A 229 -12.92 -12.13 -13.30
C THR A 229 -12.39 -12.52 -14.68
N THR A 230 -11.43 -11.79 -15.24
CA THR A 230 -10.90 -12.05 -16.58
C THR A 230 -9.60 -12.87 -16.52
N PRO A 231 -9.51 -14.01 -17.24
CA PRO A 231 -8.26 -14.76 -17.36
C PRO A 231 -7.17 -13.90 -18.04
N GLN A 232 -5.95 -13.87 -17.48
CA GLN A 232 -4.83 -13.07 -18.00
C GLN A 232 -3.69 -13.93 -18.57
N PRO A 233 -3.73 -14.30 -19.85
CA PRO A 233 -2.79 -15.26 -20.43
C PRO A 233 -1.54 -14.64 -21.05
N TRP A 234 -1.36 -13.31 -21.11
CA TRP A 234 -0.01 -12.77 -21.35
C TRP A 234 0.94 -13.10 -20.20
N LEU A 235 0.41 -13.38 -19.00
CA LEU A 235 1.15 -13.98 -17.88
C LEU A 235 1.28 -15.52 -18.03
N ASP A 236 0.31 -16.20 -18.65
CA ASP A 236 0.45 -17.63 -19.04
C ASP A 236 1.47 -17.85 -20.18
N GLY A 237 1.73 -16.82 -20.98
CA GLY A 237 2.49 -16.93 -22.24
C GLY A 237 4.01 -17.04 -22.10
N LYS A 238 4.59 -16.73 -20.93
CA LYS A 238 6.02 -16.95 -20.65
C LYS A 238 6.33 -18.34 -20.12
N ILE A 239 5.31 -19.21 -20.03
CA ILE A 239 5.48 -20.66 -19.96
C ILE A 239 5.89 -21.23 -21.34
N THR A 240 6.79 -20.55 -22.05
CA THR A 240 7.52 -21.11 -23.21
C THR A 240 8.94 -21.52 -22.83
N LEU A 241 9.46 -21.02 -21.71
CA LEU A 241 10.69 -21.53 -21.11
C LEU A 241 10.36 -22.77 -20.28
N THR A 242 10.98 -23.90 -20.63
CA THR A 242 10.90 -25.18 -19.92
C THR A 242 11.79 -25.21 -18.66
N ASP A 243 11.90 -24.07 -17.98
CA ASP A 243 12.61 -24.00 -16.70
C ASP A 243 11.79 -24.66 -15.60
N THR A 244 12.46 -25.01 -14.50
CA THR A 244 11.86 -25.79 -13.41
C THR A 244 10.68 -25.06 -12.75
N TRP A 245 10.74 -23.72 -12.69
CA TRP A 245 9.70 -22.89 -12.11
C TRP A 245 8.43 -22.93 -12.95
N SER A 246 8.52 -22.59 -14.25
CA SER A 246 7.35 -22.54 -15.13
C SER A 246 6.74 -23.92 -15.35
N ARG A 247 7.55 -24.98 -15.35
CA ARG A 247 7.06 -26.36 -15.39
C ARG A 247 6.23 -26.71 -14.16
N THR A 248 6.75 -26.41 -12.96
CA THR A 248 6.04 -26.69 -11.71
C THR A 248 4.72 -25.93 -11.63
N LEU A 249 4.70 -24.65 -12.03
CA LEU A 249 3.47 -23.85 -12.06
C LEU A 249 2.44 -24.42 -13.05
N ARG A 250 2.88 -24.87 -14.23
CA ARG A 250 2.01 -25.50 -15.24
C ARG A 250 1.43 -26.81 -14.73
N GLU A 251 2.24 -27.67 -14.13
CA GLU A 251 1.81 -28.93 -13.51
C GLU A 251 0.79 -28.68 -12.38
N ALA A 252 1.04 -27.67 -11.54
CA ALA A 252 0.12 -27.26 -10.49
C ALA A 252 -1.22 -26.72 -11.05
N GLN A 253 -1.19 -25.93 -12.13
CA GLN A 253 -2.40 -25.47 -12.82
C GLN A 253 -3.20 -26.65 -13.39
N GLN A 254 -2.54 -27.59 -14.06
CA GLN A 254 -3.18 -28.79 -14.59
C GLN A 254 -3.83 -29.62 -13.48
N ALA A 255 -3.17 -29.73 -12.32
CA ALA A 255 -3.73 -30.41 -11.15
C ALA A 255 -4.97 -29.67 -10.59
N CYS A 256 -4.94 -28.34 -10.47
CA CYS A 256 -6.10 -27.53 -10.07
C CYS A 256 -7.27 -27.68 -11.08
N ASP A 257 -6.98 -27.68 -12.39
CA ASP A 257 -8.02 -27.85 -13.43
C ASP A 257 -8.62 -29.26 -13.44
N ALA A 258 -7.81 -30.30 -13.19
CA ALA A 258 -8.27 -31.67 -13.06
C ALA A 258 -9.09 -31.88 -11.78
N GLY A 259 -8.63 -31.32 -10.64
CA GLY A 259 -9.36 -31.38 -9.37
C GLY A 259 -10.75 -30.77 -9.44
N ARG A 260 -10.90 -29.63 -10.14
CA ARG A 260 -12.21 -29.02 -10.42
C ARG A 260 -13.15 -29.90 -11.25
N ARG A 261 -12.63 -30.77 -12.12
CA ARG A 261 -13.43 -31.63 -13.00
C ARG A 261 -13.71 -33.01 -12.41
N GLU A 262 -12.75 -33.57 -11.69
CA GLU A 262 -12.71 -35.01 -11.32
C GLU A 262 -12.70 -35.26 -9.81
N GLY A 263 -12.61 -34.22 -8.96
CA GLY A 263 -12.63 -34.34 -7.50
C GLY A 263 -11.41 -35.04 -6.88
N SER A 264 -10.29 -35.13 -7.61
CA SER A 264 -9.07 -35.82 -7.16
C SER A 264 -8.20 -34.94 -6.24
N ILE A 265 -8.27 -35.19 -4.93
CA ILE A 265 -7.59 -34.38 -3.88
C ILE A 265 -6.11 -34.79 -3.68
N ALA A 266 -5.74 -36.04 -4.02
CA ALA A 266 -4.43 -36.59 -3.69
C ALA A 266 -3.27 -35.94 -4.47
N GLY A 267 -3.49 -35.61 -5.75
CA GLY A 267 -2.51 -34.93 -6.59
C GLY A 267 -2.29 -33.47 -6.16
N GLU A 268 -3.35 -32.78 -5.77
CA GLU A 268 -3.30 -31.37 -5.39
C GLU A 268 -2.43 -31.14 -4.14
N ARG A 269 -2.54 -32.02 -3.14
CA ARG A 269 -1.82 -31.88 -1.87
C ARG A 269 -0.30 -32.03 -2.01
N ALA A 270 0.16 -32.84 -2.97
CA ALA A 270 1.58 -32.99 -3.26
C ALA A 270 2.18 -31.72 -3.88
N PHE A 271 1.43 -31.05 -4.76
CA PHE A 271 1.86 -29.79 -5.37
C PHE A 271 1.72 -28.61 -4.39
N LEU A 272 0.75 -28.61 -3.48
CA LEU A 272 0.54 -27.55 -2.50
C LEU A 272 1.82 -27.24 -1.70
N GLY A 273 2.39 -28.23 -1.02
CA GLY A 273 3.59 -28.01 -0.20
C GLY A 273 4.82 -27.60 -1.03
N LYS A 274 4.92 -28.08 -2.28
CA LYS A 274 5.97 -27.64 -3.22
C LYS A 274 5.77 -26.17 -3.60
N MET A 275 4.55 -25.78 -3.94
CA MET A 275 4.18 -24.41 -4.32
C MET A 275 4.36 -23.42 -3.15
N VAL A 276 4.01 -23.80 -1.92
CA VAL A 276 4.23 -22.97 -0.72
C VAL A 276 5.73 -22.67 -0.54
N LYS A 277 6.60 -23.68 -0.65
CA LYS A 277 8.06 -23.49 -0.53
C LYS A 277 8.67 -22.74 -1.71
N MET A 278 8.04 -22.87 -2.87
CA MET A 278 8.48 -22.24 -4.11
C MET A 278 8.15 -20.75 -4.13
N VAL A 279 6.91 -20.38 -3.81
CA VAL A 279 6.33 -19.04 -3.98
C VAL A 279 6.24 -18.24 -2.68
N VAL A 280 5.91 -18.89 -1.56
CA VAL A 280 5.46 -18.21 -0.34
C VAL A 280 6.58 -18.11 0.69
N SER A 281 6.94 -19.24 1.30
CA SER A 281 7.95 -19.26 2.37
C SER A 281 8.61 -20.61 2.53
N ARG A 282 9.89 -20.57 2.91
CA ARG A 282 10.68 -21.75 3.30
C ARG A 282 10.75 -21.93 4.82
N ASP A 283 10.22 -21.00 5.60
CA ASP A 283 10.10 -21.16 7.05
C ASP A 283 9.06 -22.22 7.40
N SER A 284 9.44 -23.20 8.22
CA SER A 284 8.58 -24.35 8.51
C SER A 284 7.30 -23.99 9.28
N ARG A 285 7.32 -22.96 10.12
CA ARG A 285 6.14 -22.55 10.91
C ARG A 285 5.15 -21.81 10.02
N LEU A 286 5.62 -20.83 9.25
CA LEU A 286 4.77 -20.08 8.32
C LEU A 286 4.26 -20.97 7.18
N ALA A 287 5.10 -21.86 6.63
CA ALA A 287 4.69 -22.80 5.60
C ALA A 287 3.55 -23.72 6.06
N ARG A 288 3.59 -24.25 7.29
CA ARG A 288 2.48 -25.06 7.84
C ARG A 288 1.18 -24.27 7.97
N LEU A 289 1.27 -22.99 8.31
CA LEU A 289 0.09 -22.11 8.39
C LEU A 289 -0.47 -21.84 6.99
N CYS A 290 0.40 -21.58 6.02
CA CYS A 290 0.05 -21.42 4.61
C CYS A 290 -0.60 -22.69 4.03
N GLU A 291 -0.04 -23.87 4.28
CA GLU A 291 -0.59 -25.15 3.83
C GLU A 291 -1.96 -25.48 4.44
N ARG A 292 -2.31 -24.87 5.59
CA ARG A 292 -3.62 -25.01 6.22
C ARG A 292 -4.67 -24.14 5.52
N TYR A 293 -4.31 -22.91 5.15
CA TYR A 293 -5.28 -21.91 4.70
C TYR A 293 -5.24 -21.60 3.20
N PHE A 294 -4.16 -21.83 2.48
CA PHE A 294 -4.19 -21.78 1.01
C PHE A 294 -4.68 -23.09 0.42
N ASP A 295 -5.35 -22.99 -0.72
CA ASP A 295 -5.50 -24.10 -1.65
C ASP A 295 -4.47 -24.01 -2.80
N LEU A 296 -4.47 -25.02 -3.68
CA LEU A 296 -3.53 -25.03 -4.80
C LEU A 296 -3.82 -23.92 -5.81
N CYS A 297 -5.10 -23.61 -6.03
CA CYS A 297 -5.54 -22.62 -7.01
C CYS A 297 -5.16 -21.19 -6.56
N ASP A 298 -5.17 -20.90 -5.26
CA ASP A 298 -4.63 -19.67 -4.65
C ASP A 298 -3.16 -19.48 -5.03
N LEU A 299 -2.34 -20.52 -4.82
CA LEU A 299 -0.90 -20.46 -5.10
C LEU A 299 -0.61 -20.33 -6.60
N VAL A 300 -1.43 -20.97 -7.44
CA VAL A 300 -1.34 -20.82 -8.89
C VAL A 300 -1.73 -19.40 -9.31
N ALA A 301 -2.79 -18.82 -8.72
CA ALA A 301 -3.19 -17.44 -8.98
C ALA A 301 -2.09 -16.43 -8.58
N ILE A 302 -1.42 -16.66 -7.44
CA ILE A 302 -0.24 -15.87 -7.03
C ILE A 302 0.88 -16.02 -8.07
N GLY A 303 1.21 -17.26 -8.46
CA GLY A 303 2.23 -17.53 -9.47
C GLY A 303 1.96 -16.87 -10.82
N LYS A 304 0.69 -16.77 -11.23
CA LYS A 304 0.27 -16.05 -12.44
C LYS A 304 0.43 -14.54 -12.36
N ARG A 305 0.54 -13.95 -11.16
CA ARG A 305 0.77 -12.51 -10.98
C ARG A 305 2.22 -12.19 -10.59
N MET A 306 3.14 -13.13 -10.82
CA MET A 306 4.56 -12.94 -10.53
C MET A 306 5.35 -12.35 -11.71
N VAL A 307 6.21 -11.39 -11.39
CA VAL A 307 7.28 -10.87 -12.24
C VAL A 307 8.59 -11.50 -11.80
N GLY A 308 9.25 -12.21 -12.72
CA GLY A 308 10.40 -13.06 -12.41
C GLY A 308 10.06 -14.28 -11.55
N THR A 309 11.02 -14.75 -10.76
CA THR A 309 10.92 -15.95 -9.90
C THR A 309 11.35 -15.66 -8.46
N GLY A 310 11.14 -16.63 -7.57
CA GLY A 310 11.55 -16.55 -6.17
C GLY A 310 10.37 -16.39 -5.23
N LEU A 311 10.64 -16.00 -3.99
CA LEU A 311 9.61 -15.85 -2.97
C LEU A 311 8.95 -14.47 -3.07
N ILE A 312 7.67 -14.36 -2.69
CA ILE A 312 6.90 -13.10 -2.67
C ILE A 312 7.20 -12.23 -1.44
N GLY A 313 7.94 -12.76 -0.46
CA GLY A 313 8.32 -12.08 0.77
C GLY A 313 7.24 -12.07 1.86
N GLY A 314 7.62 -11.57 3.05
CA GLY A 314 6.78 -11.57 4.25
C GLY A 314 5.48 -10.80 4.05
N LYS A 315 5.57 -9.51 3.70
CA LYS A 315 4.41 -8.61 3.63
C LYS A 315 3.31 -9.13 2.70
N ALA A 316 3.68 -9.59 1.52
CA ALA A 316 2.75 -10.21 0.58
C ALA A 316 2.15 -11.51 1.15
N THR A 317 2.98 -12.36 1.76
CA THR A 317 2.54 -13.61 2.39
C THR A 317 1.54 -13.34 3.52
N GLY A 318 1.85 -12.45 4.44
CA GLY A 318 0.99 -12.11 5.58
C GLY A 318 -0.35 -11.54 5.14
N MET A 319 -0.35 -10.64 4.15
CA MET A 319 -1.58 -10.10 3.56
C MET A 319 -2.46 -11.18 2.94
N LEU A 320 -1.90 -12.02 2.05
CA LEU A 320 -2.67 -13.05 1.35
C LEU A 320 -3.17 -14.14 2.30
N LEU A 321 -2.33 -14.54 3.25
CA LEU A 321 -2.67 -15.55 4.24
C LEU A 321 -3.80 -15.08 5.15
N ALA A 322 -3.77 -13.82 5.59
CA ALA A 322 -4.83 -13.25 6.41
C ALA A 322 -6.19 -13.25 5.68
N ARG A 323 -6.21 -12.90 4.38
CA ARG A 323 -7.42 -12.98 3.56
C ARG A 323 -7.92 -14.42 3.41
N ALA A 324 -7.02 -15.38 3.18
CA ALA A 324 -7.37 -16.79 3.10
C ALA A 324 -7.91 -17.35 4.42
N ILE A 325 -7.35 -16.93 5.57
CA ILE A 325 -7.85 -17.26 6.91
C ILE A 325 -9.28 -16.78 7.08
N LEU A 326 -9.55 -15.51 6.77
CA LEU A 326 -10.88 -14.92 6.91
C LEU A 326 -11.90 -15.64 6.03
N ASN A 327 -11.62 -15.75 4.72
CA ASN A 327 -12.53 -16.40 3.76
C ASN A 327 -12.82 -17.87 4.07
N LYS A 328 -11.88 -18.61 4.70
CA LYS A 328 -12.12 -20.00 5.14
C LYS A 328 -12.86 -20.12 6.46
N THR A 329 -12.91 -19.05 7.25
CA THR A 329 -13.56 -19.07 8.56
C THR A 329 -15.05 -18.74 8.43
N ASP A 330 -15.40 -17.77 7.59
CA ASP A 330 -16.78 -17.35 7.35
C ASP A 330 -16.93 -16.80 5.91
N ASP A 331 -17.97 -17.24 5.20
CA ASP A 331 -18.24 -16.80 3.83
C ASP A 331 -18.57 -15.31 3.73
N LYS A 332 -19.03 -14.67 4.82
CA LYS A 332 -19.31 -13.23 4.83
C LYS A 332 -18.10 -12.37 4.42
N TRP A 333 -16.88 -12.86 4.65
CA TRP A 333 -15.65 -12.16 4.31
C TRP A 333 -15.44 -12.07 2.80
N GLN A 334 -16.02 -12.98 2.01
CA GLN A 334 -15.96 -12.91 0.55
C GLN A 334 -16.70 -11.68 0.02
N ASP A 335 -17.80 -11.32 0.68
CA ASP A 335 -18.49 -10.07 0.41
C ASP A 335 -17.75 -8.90 1.04
N LEU A 336 -17.41 -8.95 2.33
CA LEU A 336 -16.89 -7.77 3.03
C LEU A 336 -15.50 -7.31 2.57
N LEU A 337 -14.64 -8.23 2.12
CA LEU A 337 -13.30 -7.89 1.66
C LEU A 337 -13.33 -7.36 0.22
N GLU A 338 -12.66 -6.23 -0.04
CA GLU A 338 -12.35 -5.82 -1.41
C GLU A 338 -11.53 -6.92 -2.08
N THR A 339 -11.66 -7.15 -3.39
CA THR A 339 -10.75 -8.09 -4.08
C THR A 339 -9.34 -7.51 -4.12
N HIS A 340 -8.31 -8.27 -3.73
CA HIS A 340 -6.94 -7.78 -3.84
C HIS A 340 -6.48 -7.76 -5.31
N ASP A 341 -5.93 -6.63 -5.72
CA ASP A 341 -5.37 -6.46 -7.05
C ASP A 341 -3.88 -6.15 -6.94
N SER A 342 -3.06 -7.22 -6.97
CA SER A 342 -1.64 -7.15 -6.63
C SER A 342 -0.79 -8.06 -7.50
N PHE A 343 0.39 -7.57 -7.85
CA PHE A 343 1.48 -8.28 -8.52
C PHE A 343 2.68 -8.41 -7.59
N PHE A 344 3.49 -9.43 -7.81
CA PHE A 344 4.62 -9.75 -6.95
C PHE A 344 5.91 -9.79 -7.77
N ILE A 345 6.90 -8.99 -7.42
CA ILE A 345 8.24 -9.08 -8.00
C ILE A 345 9.04 -10.03 -7.12
N GLY A 346 9.35 -11.21 -7.64
CA GLY A 346 10.01 -12.27 -6.88
C GLY A 346 11.42 -11.90 -6.42
N SER A 347 11.85 -12.48 -5.30
CA SER A 347 13.14 -12.21 -4.66
C SER A 347 14.36 -12.42 -5.58
N ASP A 348 14.28 -13.31 -6.56
CA ASP A 348 15.40 -13.59 -7.48
C ASP A 348 15.66 -12.41 -8.42
N VAL A 349 14.64 -11.58 -8.69
CA VAL A 349 14.78 -10.36 -9.49
C VAL A 349 15.67 -9.36 -8.78
N PHE A 350 15.52 -9.19 -7.46
CA PHE A 350 16.41 -8.36 -6.66
C PHE A 350 17.84 -8.89 -6.69
N TYR A 351 18.01 -10.20 -6.54
CA TYR A 351 19.34 -10.82 -6.57
C TYR A 351 20.04 -10.59 -7.91
N SER A 352 19.31 -10.82 -9.01
CA SER A 352 19.77 -10.56 -10.39
C SER A 352 20.09 -9.07 -10.60
N PHE A 353 19.26 -8.17 -10.08
CA PHE A 353 19.49 -6.73 -10.14
C PHE A 353 20.78 -6.32 -9.42
N VAL A 354 21.02 -6.82 -8.21
CA VAL A 354 22.25 -6.53 -7.44
C VAL A 354 23.50 -7.05 -8.16
N ILE A 355 23.44 -8.26 -8.74
CA ILE A 355 24.56 -8.86 -9.47
C ILE A 355 24.86 -8.07 -10.75
N ASN A 356 23.84 -7.85 -11.58
CA ASN A 356 24.00 -7.18 -12.88
C ASN A 356 24.47 -5.72 -12.75
N ASN A 357 24.17 -5.08 -11.62
CA ASN A 357 24.65 -3.75 -11.28
C ASN A 357 25.94 -3.76 -10.45
N LYS A 358 26.69 -4.88 -10.43
CA LYS A 358 28.01 -5.03 -9.79
C LYS A 358 28.05 -4.72 -8.29
N CYS A 359 26.91 -4.76 -7.61
CA CYS A 359 26.79 -4.40 -6.19
C CYS A 359 27.03 -5.60 -5.25
N TRP A 360 27.03 -6.84 -5.76
CA TRP A 360 27.14 -8.03 -4.91
C TRP A 360 28.48 -8.11 -4.16
N TRP A 361 29.60 -8.00 -4.88
CA TRP A 361 30.94 -8.03 -4.27
C TRP A 361 31.19 -6.85 -3.32
N GLU A 362 30.58 -5.71 -3.60
CA GLU A 362 30.66 -4.53 -2.74
C GLU A 362 29.91 -4.74 -1.43
N ARG A 363 28.70 -5.31 -1.49
CA ARG A 363 27.94 -5.74 -0.30
C ARG A 363 28.70 -6.80 0.51
N TYR A 364 29.39 -7.73 -0.16
CA TYR A 364 30.23 -8.73 0.51
C TYR A 364 31.37 -8.06 1.29
N LYS A 365 32.13 -7.16 0.65
CA LYS A 365 33.26 -6.45 1.28
C LYS A 365 32.82 -5.48 2.38
N MET A 366 31.64 -4.86 2.25
CA MET A 366 31.08 -3.92 3.22
C MET A 366 31.02 -4.49 4.63
N LYS A 367 30.71 -5.78 4.80
CA LYS A 367 30.57 -6.44 6.11
C LYS A 367 31.86 -6.42 6.94
N SER A 368 33.02 -6.36 6.28
CA SER A 368 34.34 -6.37 6.89
C SER A 368 35.06 -5.02 6.76
N ALA A 369 34.37 -3.98 6.28
CA ALA A 369 34.95 -2.66 6.09
C ALA A 369 35.13 -1.94 7.43
N ALA A 370 36.16 -1.08 7.51
CA ALA A 370 36.35 -0.21 8.67
C ALA A 370 35.19 0.80 8.86
N GLU A 371 34.61 1.27 7.74
CA GLU A 371 33.44 2.17 7.72
C GLU A 371 32.26 1.56 6.92
N PRO A 372 31.52 0.58 7.47
CA PRO A 372 30.46 -0.13 6.72
C PRO A 372 29.33 0.77 6.20
N LEU A 373 28.91 1.78 6.98
CA LEU A 373 27.83 2.69 6.61
C LEU A 373 28.19 3.59 5.41
N LYS A 374 29.45 4.01 5.31
CA LYS A 374 29.95 4.79 4.18
C LYS A 374 30.01 3.95 2.90
N ALA A 375 30.44 2.69 3.03
CA ALA A 375 30.39 1.73 1.93
C ALA A 375 28.93 1.46 1.49
N ALA A 376 27.99 1.35 2.43
CA ALA A 376 26.56 1.19 2.13
C ALA A 376 26.00 2.37 1.34
N ALA A 377 26.33 3.61 1.70
CA ALA A 377 25.90 4.80 0.97
C ALA A 377 26.37 4.80 -0.50
N ALA A 378 27.60 4.35 -0.76
CA ALA A 378 28.12 4.20 -2.13
C ALA A 378 27.36 3.13 -2.92
N ILE A 379 27.02 1.99 -2.29
CA ILE A 379 26.22 0.94 -2.91
C ILE A 379 24.80 1.44 -3.20
N ARG A 380 24.17 2.16 -2.25
CA ARG A 380 22.84 2.78 -2.42
C ARG A 380 22.78 3.64 -3.68
N LYS A 381 23.79 4.50 -3.89
CA LYS A 381 23.88 5.36 -5.09
C LYS A 381 23.95 4.55 -6.38
N LYS A 382 24.66 3.41 -6.39
CA LYS A 382 24.73 2.52 -7.56
C LYS A 382 23.41 1.81 -7.83
N LEU A 383 22.71 1.35 -6.80
CA LEU A 383 21.39 0.72 -6.93
C LEU A 383 20.35 1.70 -7.50
N LEU A 384 20.38 2.97 -7.06
CA LEU A 384 19.52 4.03 -7.60
C LEU A 384 19.76 4.33 -9.08
N ALA A 385 20.97 4.09 -9.59
CA ALA A 385 21.31 4.23 -11.01
C ALA A 385 21.22 2.91 -11.78
N GLY A 386 20.77 1.83 -11.14
CA GLY A 386 20.82 0.48 -11.67
C GLY A 386 19.91 0.26 -12.89
N LYS A 387 20.26 -0.70 -13.74
CA LYS A 387 19.49 -1.11 -14.90
C LYS A 387 18.82 -2.47 -14.67
N PHE A 388 17.60 -2.60 -15.15
CA PHE A 388 16.85 -3.85 -15.16
C PHE A 388 17.10 -4.61 -16.46
N GLN A 389 16.98 -5.94 -16.41
CA GLN A 389 17.07 -6.79 -17.60
C GLN A 389 15.88 -6.55 -18.52
N ARG A 390 16.06 -6.78 -19.83
CA ARG A 390 15.05 -6.52 -20.85
C ARG A 390 13.74 -7.27 -20.58
N ASP A 391 13.84 -8.53 -20.17
CA ASP A 391 12.67 -9.38 -19.94
C ASP A 391 11.85 -8.90 -18.73
N THR A 392 12.52 -8.47 -17.66
CA THR A 392 11.88 -7.84 -16.48
C THR A 392 11.20 -6.53 -16.85
N VAL A 393 11.84 -5.68 -17.66
CA VAL A 393 11.24 -4.41 -18.13
C VAL A 393 9.99 -4.67 -18.96
N GLU A 394 9.97 -5.73 -19.76
CA GLU A 394 8.77 -6.11 -20.51
C GLU A 394 7.64 -6.57 -19.58
N GLN A 395 7.95 -7.38 -18.56
CA GLN A 395 6.96 -7.77 -17.54
C GLN A 395 6.41 -6.56 -16.78
N PHE A 396 7.23 -5.55 -16.50
CA PHE A 396 6.76 -4.29 -15.91
C PHE A 396 5.77 -3.57 -16.82
N ARG A 397 6.01 -3.53 -18.15
CA ARG A 397 5.04 -2.93 -19.10
C ARG A 397 3.72 -3.69 -19.10
N GLU A 398 3.77 -5.01 -19.17
CA GLU A 398 2.57 -5.87 -19.17
C GLU A 398 1.72 -5.60 -17.92
N MET A 399 2.35 -5.56 -16.75
CA MET A 399 1.70 -5.25 -15.47
C MET A 399 1.15 -3.80 -15.42
N LEU A 400 1.89 -2.80 -15.92
CA LEU A 400 1.40 -1.41 -15.95
C LEU A 400 0.24 -1.20 -16.93
N ASN A 401 0.24 -1.90 -18.05
CA ASN A 401 -0.89 -1.91 -18.98
C ASN A 401 -2.15 -2.47 -18.31
N TYR A 402 -1.99 -3.53 -17.51
CA TYR A 402 -3.07 -4.07 -16.69
C TYR A 402 -3.62 -3.06 -15.66
N PHE A 403 -2.73 -2.37 -14.94
CA PHE A 403 -3.17 -1.36 -13.97
C PHE A 403 -3.79 -0.11 -14.62
N GLY A 404 -3.50 0.13 -15.91
CA GLY A 404 -3.98 1.29 -16.63
C GLY A 404 -3.47 2.57 -15.97
N GLN A 405 -4.34 3.57 -15.81
CA GLN A 405 -4.05 4.84 -15.15
C GLN A 405 -4.39 4.87 -13.65
N SER A 406 -4.68 3.73 -13.03
CA SER A 406 -4.92 3.69 -11.58
C SER A 406 -3.63 3.86 -10.79
N PRO A 407 -3.65 4.62 -9.66
CA PRO A 407 -2.50 4.70 -8.77
C PRO A 407 -2.09 3.33 -8.25
N ILE A 408 -0.78 3.12 -8.16
CA ILE A 408 -0.17 1.90 -7.64
C ILE A 408 0.83 2.24 -6.53
N ILE A 409 1.06 1.29 -5.64
CA ILE A 409 2.10 1.38 -4.62
C ILE A 409 3.08 0.23 -4.79
N VAL A 410 4.39 0.55 -4.72
CA VAL A 410 5.48 -0.44 -4.69
C VAL A 410 5.96 -0.56 -3.25
N ARG A 411 5.63 -1.69 -2.62
CA ARG A 411 5.99 -1.97 -1.22
C ARG A 411 7.13 -2.98 -1.16
N SER A 412 8.06 -2.74 -0.24
CA SER A 412 9.04 -3.74 0.16
C SER A 412 8.36 -4.96 0.79
N SER A 413 8.81 -6.15 0.45
CA SER A 413 8.34 -7.41 1.03
C SER A 413 9.59 -8.26 1.32
N SER A 414 10.27 -7.95 2.42
CA SER A 414 11.51 -8.64 2.77
C SER A 414 11.22 -10.09 3.19
N LEU A 415 12.15 -11.01 2.93
CA LEU A 415 12.05 -12.39 3.42
C LEU A 415 12.36 -12.51 4.92
N LEU A 416 12.99 -11.49 5.51
CA LEU A 416 13.21 -11.39 6.96
C LEU A 416 12.00 -10.78 7.67
N GLU A 417 11.13 -10.11 6.93
CA GLU A 417 9.84 -9.58 7.38
C GLU A 417 8.88 -10.75 7.70
N ASP A 418 8.07 -10.59 8.75
CA ASP A 418 7.04 -11.55 9.19
C ASP A 418 7.55 -12.92 9.66
N ALA A 419 8.86 -13.08 9.84
CA ALA A 419 9.40 -14.16 10.66
C ALA A 419 9.04 -13.91 12.13
N TYR A 420 8.39 -14.87 12.78
CA TYR A 420 8.12 -14.82 14.23
C TYR A 420 9.39 -14.40 14.97
N GLY A 421 9.33 -13.27 15.69
CA GLY A 421 10.46 -12.75 16.43
C GLY A 421 11.14 -11.51 15.84
N ASN A 422 10.87 -11.14 14.58
CA ASN A 422 11.46 -9.97 13.91
C ASN A 422 10.37 -9.04 13.33
N ALA A 423 10.16 -7.88 13.94
CA ALA A 423 9.32 -6.83 13.36
C ALA A 423 10.19 -5.85 12.53
N PHE A 424 10.11 -5.89 11.20
CA PHE A 424 10.80 -4.90 10.33
C PHE A 424 9.90 -3.68 10.05
N SER A 425 9.07 -3.28 11.03
CA SER A 425 8.03 -2.27 10.84
C SER A 425 8.58 -0.93 10.34
N GLY A 426 8.04 -0.43 9.23
CA GLY A 426 8.28 0.94 8.75
C GLY A 426 9.69 1.26 8.26
N LYS A 427 10.65 0.31 8.30
CA LYS A 427 12.07 0.64 8.02
C LYS A 427 12.43 0.63 6.55
N TYR A 428 11.65 -0.08 5.74
CA TYR A 428 11.85 -0.16 4.31
C TYR A 428 10.90 0.78 3.58
N GLU A 429 11.41 1.47 2.56
CA GLU A 429 10.63 2.44 1.80
C GLU A 429 9.48 1.74 1.03
N SER A 430 8.33 2.41 0.97
CA SER A 430 7.23 2.12 0.04
C SER A 430 6.99 3.37 -0.81
N VAL A 431 6.75 3.19 -2.10
CA VAL A 431 6.67 4.31 -3.04
C VAL A 431 5.33 4.29 -3.77
N PHE A 432 4.54 5.34 -3.59
CA PHE A 432 3.34 5.58 -4.38
C PHE A 432 3.70 6.09 -5.77
N CYS A 433 2.99 5.57 -6.77
CA CYS A 433 3.02 6.06 -8.14
C CYS A 433 1.59 6.42 -8.52
N ALA A 434 1.32 7.71 -8.74
CA ALA A 434 0.02 8.18 -9.24
C ALA A 434 -0.31 7.63 -10.64
N ASN A 435 0.71 7.12 -11.35
CA ASN A 435 0.58 6.34 -12.58
C ASN A 435 -0.09 7.13 -13.73
N ARG A 436 0.29 8.41 -13.85
CA ARG A 436 -0.17 9.34 -14.89
C ARG A 436 0.86 9.51 -16.01
N GLY A 437 0.41 10.04 -17.14
CA GLY A 437 1.24 10.26 -18.33
C GLY A 437 1.14 9.15 -19.37
N THR A 438 2.10 9.13 -20.28
CA THR A 438 2.23 8.13 -21.36
C THR A 438 2.69 6.77 -20.81
N PRO A 439 2.51 5.66 -21.55
CA PRO A 439 3.03 4.35 -21.15
C PRO A 439 4.53 4.35 -20.79
N GLU A 440 5.34 5.09 -21.54
CA GLU A 440 6.80 5.20 -21.34
C GLU A 440 7.16 5.97 -20.07
N GLU A 441 6.48 7.09 -19.81
CA GLU A 441 6.67 7.89 -18.59
C GLU A 441 6.29 7.08 -17.35
N ARG A 442 5.15 6.40 -17.39
CA ARG A 442 4.68 5.50 -16.31
C ARG A 442 5.71 4.39 -16.04
N LEU A 443 6.26 3.80 -17.10
CA LEU A 443 7.29 2.76 -16.98
C LEU A 443 8.58 3.28 -16.32
N GLU A 444 9.07 4.46 -16.70
CA GLU A 444 10.28 5.02 -16.09
C GLU A 444 10.04 5.41 -14.62
N GLN A 445 8.88 5.98 -14.29
CA GLN A 445 8.50 6.27 -12.90
C GLN A 445 8.44 4.99 -12.06
N PHE A 446 7.81 3.94 -12.57
CA PHE A 446 7.74 2.65 -11.91
C PHE A 446 9.13 2.03 -11.69
N LYS A 447 10.00 2.06 -12.71
CA LYS A 447 11.40 1.60 -12.56
C LYS A 447 12.15 2.38 -11.49
N ASN A 448 11.90 3.68 -11.37
CA ASN A 448 12.49 4.51 -10.30
C ASN A 448 11.95 4.11 -8.94
N ALA A 449 10.65 3.88 -8.79
CA ALA A 449 10.07 3.37 -7.55
C ALA A 449 10.70 2.03 -7.12
N VAL A 450 10.85 1.07 -8.04
CA VAL A 450 11.52 -0.22 -7.77
C VAL A 450 12.98 -0.02 -7.33
N ARG A 451 13.73 0.88 -7.99
CA ARG A 451 15.13 1.21 -7.60
C ARG A 451 15.20 1.80 -6.21
N THR A 452 14.29 2.72 -5.89
CA THR A 452 14.20 3.38 -4.58
C THR A 452 13.98 2.34 -3.48
N VAL A 453 13.00 1.45 -3.64
CA VAL A 453 12.74 0.38 -2.67
C VAL A 453 13.94 -0.57 -2.55
N TYR A 454 14.55 -1.01 -3.65
CA TYR A 454 15.76 -1.84 -3.59
C TYR A 454 16.96 -1.15 -2.94
N ALA A 455 17.15 0.15 -3.19
CA ALA A 455 18.21 0.95 -2.60
C ALA A 455 18.00 1.19 -1.10
N SER A 456 16.74 1.21 -0.62
CA SER A 456 16.42 1.33 0.81
C SER A 456 17.05 0.22 1.67
N THR A 457 17.34 -0.95 1.08
CA THR A 457 18.04 -2.05 1.79
C THR A 457 19.43 -1.68 2.32
N MET A 458 20.03 -0.63 1.76
CA MET A 458 21.34 -0.09 2.14
C MET A 458 21.22 1.25 2.90
N SER A 459 20.03 1.59 3.40
CA SER A 459 19.84 2.78 4.24
C SER A 459 20.52 2.60 5.60
N GLN A 460 20.93 3.71 6.22
CA GLN A 460 21.57 3.68 7.52
C GLN A 460 20.62 3.12 8.61
N GLU A 461 19.34 3.47 8.55
CA GLU A 461 18.31 3.02 9.50
C GLU A 461 18.11 1.51 9.43
N VAL A 462 17.97 0.95 8.23
CA VAL A 462 17.82 -0.50 8.01
C VAL A 462 19.06 -1.25 8.48
N LEU A 463 20.25 -0.77 8.11
CA LEU A 463 21.51 -1.45 8.47
C LEU A 463 21.77 -1.40 9.97
N SER A 464 21.48 -0.28 10.63
CA SER A 464 21.62 -0.13 12.08
C SER A 464 20.65 -1.08 12.79
N TYR A 465 19.38 -1.11 12.36
CA TYR A 465 18.38 -2.02 12.90
C TYR A 465 18.81 -3.50 12.79
N ARG A 466 19.36 -3.88 11.64
CA ARG A 466 19.86 -5.24 11.41
C ARG A 466 21.06 -5.57 12.27
N ALA A 467 21.94 -4.60 12.53
CA ALA A 467 23.04 -4.79 13.48
C ALA A 467 22.51 -5.04 14.90
N ASP A 468 21.54 -4.23 15.35
CA ASP A 468 20.95 -4.32 16.69
C ASP A 468 20.22 -5.65 16.94
N ARG A 469 19.57 -6.22 15.91
CA ARG A 469 18.90 -7.53 16.00
C ARG A 469 19.82 -8.73 15.75
N GLY A 470 21.13 -8.51 15.58
CA GLY A 470 22.09 -9.59 15.27
C GLY A 470 21.92 -10.19 13.86
N LEU A 471 21.25 -9.46 12.96
CA LEU A 471 20.96 -9.86 11.57
C LEU A 471 21.98 -9.30 10.56
N TRP A 472 23.09 -8.74 11.04
CA TRP A 472 24.18 -8.18 10.22
C TRP A 472 24.76 -9.19 9.22
N SER A 473 24.94 -10.44 9.67
CA SER A 473 25.56 -11.50 8.89
C SER A 473 24.64 -12.09 7.82
N ARG A 474 23.31 -12.00 7.97
CA ARG A 474 22.34 -12.50 6.98
C ARG A 474 22.36 -11.63 5.72
N TYR A 475 22.11 -12.20 4.56
CA TYR A 475 21.87 -11.40 3.36
C TYR A 475 20.38 -11.08 3.29
N GLU A 476 20.08 -9.83 3.00
CA GLU A 476 18.71 -9.40 2.73
C GLU A 476 18.32 -9.84 1.32
N GLU A 477 17.17 -10.49 1.22
CA GLU A 477 16.47 -10.84 -0.02
C GLU A 477 15.16 -10.04 -0.04
N MET A 478 15.00 -9.19 -1.03
CA MET A 478 13.88 -8.25 -1.12
C MET A 478 12.97 -8.65 -2.28
N ALA A 479 11.79 -9.14 -1.97
CA ALA A 479 10.69 -9.18 -2.93
C ALA A 479 9.93 -7.84 -2.89
N LEU A 480 9.09 -7.59 -3.89
CA LEU A 480 8.25 -6.40 -3.91
C LEU A 480 6.79 -6.79 -4.10
N LEU A 481 5.92 -6.12 -3.34
CA LEU A 481 4.48 -6.19 -3.47
C LEU A 481 4.02 -4.92 -4.21
N VAL A 482 3.50 -5.10 -5.42
CA VAL A 482 2.96 -4.01 -6.24
C VAL A 482 1.43 -4.10 -6.19
N GLN A 483 0.75 -3.06 -5.72
CA GLN A 483 -0.69 -3.10 -5.52
C GLN A 483 -1.37 -1.89 -6.15
N ARG A 484 -2.59 -2.09 -6.64
CA ARG A 484 -3.50 -0.96 -6.88
C ARG A 484 -3.80 -0.29 -5.55
N VAL A 485 -3.66 1.03 -5.47
CA VAL A 485 -4.00 1.78 -4.26
C VAL A 485 -5.53 1.73 -4.11
N SER A 486 -6.02 1.32 -2.94
CA SER A 486 -7.46 1.32 -2.66
C SER A 486 -7.96 2.76 -2.56
N GLY A 487 -9.05 3.08 -3.26
CA GLY A 487 -9.65 4.41 -3.23
C GLY A 487 -10.52 4.75 -4.44
N ALA A 488 -10.87 6.03 -4.55
CA ALA A 488 -11.63 6.55 -5.67
C ALA A 488 -11.06 7.86 -6.23
N PHE A 489 -11.33 8.11 -7.51
CA PHE A 489 -11.00 9.35 -8.20
C PHE A 489 -11.99 10.46 -7.86
N TYR A 490 -11.49 11.60 -7.38
CA TYR A 490 -12.24 12.83 -7.14
C TYR A 490 -11.53 13.99 -7.83
N GLN A 491 -11.98 14.36 -9.03
CA GLN A 491 -11.32 15.38 -9.87
C GLN A 491 -9.81 15.10 -10.05
N ASP A 492 -8.95 15.89 -9.41
CA ASP A 492 -7.48 15.80 -9.46
C ASP A 492 -6.84 15.13 -8.24
N ILE A 493 -7.64 14.57 -7.33
CA ILE A 493 -7.15 13.83 -6.15
C ILE A 493 -7.67 12.38 -6.16
N TYR A 494 -6.93 11.49 -5.51
CA TYR A 494 -7.30 10.09 -5.33
C TYR A 494 -7.01 9.62 -3.90
N LEU A 495 -8.03 9.08 -3.24
CA LEU A 495 -7.95 8.64 -1.85
C LEU A 495 -9.04 7.59 -1.53
N PRO A 496 -8.82 6.70 -0.55
CA PRO A 496 -9.90 5.95 0.07
C PRO A 496 -10.70 6.85 1.02
N HIS A 497 -11.91 6.42 1.39
CA HIS A 497 -12.72 7.16 2.35
C HIS A 497 -12.17 7.05 3.77
N LEU A 498 -11.66 5.87 4.14
CA LEU A 498 -11.12 5.60 5.46
C LEU A 498 -9.91 4.67 5.31
N ALA A 499 -8.90 4.87 6.13
CA ALA A 499 -7.80 3.93 6.27
C ALA A 499 -7.34 3.85 7.72
N GLY A 500 -6.57 2.83 8.06
CA GLY A 500 -6.12 2.67 9.43
C GLY A 500 -5.20 1.49 9.68
N VAL A 501 -4.77 1.44 10.94
CA VAL A 501 -4.02 0.33 11.52
C VAL A 501 -4.88 -0.29 12.62
N GLY A 502 -4.98 -1.61 12.63
CA GLY A 502 -5.68 -2.37 13.66
C GLY A 502 -4.72 -3.24 14.45
N TYR A 503 -4.90 -3.32 15.76
CA TYR A 503 -4.15 -4.19 16.67
C TYR A 503 -5.13 -5.10 17.38
N SER A 504 -4.92 -6.41 17.28
CA SER A 504 -5.76 -7.41 17.98
C SER A 504 -5.63 -7.36 19.50
N PHE A 505 -4.57 -6.73 20.00
CA PHE A 505 -4.40 -6.42 21.40
C PHE A 505 -4.30 -4.89 21.53
N ASN A 506 -5.10 -4.32 22.42
CA ASN A 506 -5.06 -2.91 22.77
C ASN A 506 -4.10 -2.71 23.95
N PRO A 507 -2.87 -2.20 23.73
CA PRO A 507 -1.99 -1.86 24.83
C PRO A 507 -2.45 -0.61 25.60
N PHE A 508 -3.47 0.11 25.13
CA PHE A 508 -3.93 1.39 25.66
C PHE A 508 -5.27 1.24 26.41
N ALA A 509 -5.22 1.03 27.73
CA ALA A 509 -6.41 1.06 28.58
C ALA A 509 -6.51 2.40 29.34
N TRP A 510 -6.90 3.48 28.63
CA TRP A 510 -7.04 4.82 29.23
C TRP A 510 -8.31 4.98 30.09
N SER A 511 -9.16 3.96 30.14
CA SER A 511 -10.36 3.89 30.96
C SER A 511 -10.50 2.45 31.49
N PRO A 512 -10.99 2.25 32.72
CA PRO A 512 -11.15 0.90 33.29
C PRO A 512 -12.15 0.02 32.50
N ASP A 513 -13.04 0.62 31.70
CA ASP A 513 -13.99 -0.12 30.87
C ASP A 513 -13.38 -0.59 29.54
N ILE A 514 -12.11 -0.28 29.26
CA ILE A 514 -11.42 -0.72 28.03
C ILE A 514 -10.79 -2.08 28.30
N ASP A 515 -11.21 -3.09 27.55
CA ASP A 515 -10.63 -4.43 27.56
C ASP A 515 -9.43 -4.47 26.60
N PRO A 516 -8.20 -4.69 27.10
CA PRO A 516 -7.02 -4.85 26.26
C PRO A 516 -7.16 -5.97 25.21
N GLN A 517 -7.90 -7.04 25.51
CA GLN A 517 -8.04 -8.17 24.58
C GLN A 517 -9.04 -7.90 23.43
N ALA A 518 -9.83 -6.84 23.52
CA ALA A 518 -10.78 -6.49 22.47
C ALA A 518 -10.13 -5.84 21.24
N GLY A 519 -8.89 -5.35 21.38
CA GLY A 519 -8.15 -4.72 20.29
C GLY A 519 -8.42 -3.21 20.12
N LEU A 520 -7.63 -2.61 19.23
CA LEU A 520 -7.57 -1.17 18.99
C LEU A 520 -7.54 -0.88 17.49
N LEU A 521 -8.20 0.19 17.05
CA LEU A 521 -7.98 0.80 15.75
C LEU A 521 -7.35 2.20 15.88
N ARG A 522 -6.55 2.55 14.89
CA ARG A 522 -6.16 3.93 14.59
C ARG A 522 -6.70 4.27 13.21
N LEU A 523 -7.56 5.27 13.13
CA LEU A 523 -8.30 5.63 11.94
C LEU A 523 -7.91 7.02 11.43
N VAL A 524 -7.87 7.13 10.11
CA VAL A 524 -7.70 8.39 9.38
C VAL A 524 -8.64 8.45 8.19
N PHE A 525 -9.07 9.66 7.85
CA PHE A 525 -9.72 9.94 6.57
C PHE A 525 -8.65 10.11 5.48
N GLY A 526 -8.83 9.47 4.32
CA GLY A 526 -7.81 9.42 3.27
C GLY A 526 -6.78 8.29 3.41
N LEU A 527 -5.60 8.46 2.82
CA LEU A 527 -4.56 7.42 2.80
C LEU A 527 -4.07 7.06 4.21
N GLY A 528 -3.78 5.78 4.42
CA GLY A 528 -3.34 5.23 5.71
C GLY A 528 -1.93 5.61 6.13
N THR A 529 -1.19 6.37 5.32
CA THR A 529 0.18 6.85 5.61
C THR A 529 0.24 7.58 6.94
N ARG A 530 -0.74 8.44 7.25
CA ARG A 530 -0.84 9.12 8.56
C ARG A 530 -1.14 8.18 9.73
N ALA A 531 -1.85 7.08 9.49
CA ALA A 531 -2.13 6.09 10.52
C ALA A 531 -0.89 5.24 10.84
N VAL A 532 -0.05 4.98 9.84
CA VAL A 532 1.20 4.22 9.98
C VAL A 532 2.31 5.13 10.53
N ASP A 533 2.60 6.22 9.82
CA ASP A 533 3.65 7.19 10.12
C ASP A 533 3.01 8.48 10.66
N ARG A 534 2.99 8.62 11.99
CA ARG A 534 2.49 9.84 12.63
C ARG A 534 3.43 10.99 12.28
N HIS A 535 3.02 11.83 11.34
CA HIS A 535 3.60 13.15 11.15
C HIS A 535 3.17 13.98 12.37
N ASP A 536 4.11 14.60 13.06
CA ASP A 536 3.84 15.40 14.27
C ASP A 536 3.01 16.67 14.02
N ASP A 537 2.43 16.80 12.82
CA ASP A 537 1.67 17.95 12.36
C ASP A 537 0.14 17.75 12.38
N ASP A 538 -0.37 16.58 12.80
CA ASP A 538 -1.81 16.29 12.88
C ASP A 538 -2.20 15.12 13.83
N TYR A 539 -3.50 14.95 14.09
CA TYR A 539 -4.06 13.90 14.97
C TYR A 539 -4.72 12.75 14.20
N THR A 540 -4.78 11.58 14.82
CA THR A 540 -5.48 10.38 14.29
C THR A 540 -6.49 9.86 15.32
N ARG A 541 -7.59 9.26 14.86
CA ARG A 541 -8.65 8.80 15.77
C ARG A 541 -8.30 7.41 16.33
N ILE A 542 -8.01 7.34 17.64
CA ILE A 542 -7.74 6.09 18.36
C ILE A 542 -9.05 5.50 18.91
N VAL A 543 -9.37 4.26 18.56
CA VAL A 543 -10.66 3.61 18.89
C VAL A 543 -10.41 2.30 19.63
N ALA A 544 -10.87 2.20 20.88
CA ALA A 544 -10.95 0.92 21.59
C ALA A 544 -12.16 0.13 21.06
N LEU A 545 -11.95 -1.08 20.55
CA LEU A 545 -12.99 -1.83 19.85
C LEU A 545 -14.16 -2.27 20.74
N ASN A 546 -13.95 -2.38 22.05
CA ASN A 546 -15.03 -2.65 23.01
C ASN A 546 -15.76 -1.38 23.49
N ALA A 547 -15.19 -0.19 23.29
CA ALA A 547 -15.74 1.07 23.75
C ALA A 547 -15.44 2.22 22.75
N PRO A 548 -15.97 2.15 21.51
CA PRO A 548 -15.54 3.01 20.40
C PRO A 548 -15.85 4.50 20.58
N HIS A 549 -16.89 4.84 21.36
CA HIS A 549 -17.27 6.22 21.66
C HIS A 549 -16.43 6.86 22.78
N LYS A 550 -15.60 6.07 23.49
CA LYS A 550 -14.71 6.63 24.51
C LYS A 550 -13.52 7.29 23.86
N ARG A 551 -13.27 8.53 24.29
CA ARG A 551 -12.19 9.40 23.81
C ARG A 551 -11.19 9.65 24.95
N PRO A 552 -9.89 9.72 24.66
CA PRO A 552 -8.90 10.23 25.62
C PRO A 552 -9.14 11.71 25.98
N GLU A 553 -9.69 12.49 25.05
CA GLU A 553 -9.92 13.94 25.18
C GLU A 553 -11.17 14.25 26.03
N VAL A 554 -11.12 15.37 26.77
CA VAL A 554 -12.23 15.80 27.64
C VAL A 554 -12.77 17.17 27.18
N GLY A 555 -14.03 17.22 26.72
CA GLY A 555 -14.73 18.44 26.30
C GLY A 555 -14.74 18.71 24.78
N THR A 556 -15.70 19.50 24.30
CA THR A 556 -15.95 19.76 22.86
C THR A 556 -14.82 20.53 22.17
N ASP A 557 -14.25 21.55 22.84
CA ASP A 557 -13.13 22.34 22.29
C ASP A 557 -11.87 21.49 22.09
N GLN A 558 -11.66 20.50 22.97
CA GLN A 558 -10.56 19.53 22.84
C GLN A 558 -10.83 18.58 21.66
N VAL A 559 -12.06 18.11 21.49
CA VAL A 559 -12.43 17.24 20.35
C VAL A 559 -12.14 17.90 19.00
N TYR A 560 -12.45 19.20 18.84
CA TYR A 560 -12.11 19.94 17.62
C TYR A 560 -10.59 20.02 17.43
N ARG A 561 -9.86 20.48 18.45
CA ARG A 561 -8.42 20.73 18.40
C ARG A 561 -7.58 19.47 18.17
N TYR A 562 -8.06 18.33 18.65
CA TYR A 562 -7.40 17.02 18.59
C TYR A 562 -8.06 16.10 17.55
N SER A 563 -8.74 16.69 16.55
CA SER A 563 -9.25 15.97 15.38
C SER A 563 -8.26 16.04 14.21
N GLN A 564 -8.45 15.18 13.22
CA GLN A 564 -7.65 15.21 12.00
C GLN A 564 -8.04 16.44 11.17
N HIS A 565 -7.05 17.23 10.75
CA HIS A 565 -7.24 18.42 9.92
C HIS A 565 -6.62 18.29 8.51
N LYS A 566 -5.67 17.37 8.33
CA LYS A 566 -4.96 17.10 7.08
C LYS A 566 -5.26 15.70 6.59
N VAL A 567 -5.34 15.55 5.29
CA VAL A 567 -5.70 14.33 4.59
C VAL A 567 -4.59 14.01 3.61
N ASP A 568 -3.98 12.84 3.77
CA ASP A 568 -3.03 12.33 2.80
C ASP A 568 -3.77 11.70 1.63
N LEU A 569 -3.30 12.00 0.43
CA LEU A 569 -3.93 11.64 -0.83
C LEU A 569 -2.89 11.50 -1.94
N ILE A 570 -3.31 10.93 -3.07
CA ILE A 570 -2.52 10.98 -4.29
C ILE A 570 -2.96 12.20 -5.10
N ASP A 571 -2.04 13.15 -5.28
CA ASP A 571 -2.23 14.34 -6.11
C ASP A 571 -1.95 13.94 -7.56
N LEU A 572 -3.02 13.83 -8.36
CA LEU A 572 -2.95 13.36 -9.74
C LEU A 572 -2.37 14.44 -10.68
N ALA A 573 -2.40 15.72 -10.28
CA ALA A 573 -1.84 16.82 -11.05
C ALA A 573 -0.32 16.90 -10.87
N ARG A 574 0.16 16.74 -9.63
CA ARG A 574 1.60 16.65 -9.32
C ARG A 574 2.18 15.26 -9.58
N ASN A 575 1.32 14.27 -9.80
CA ASN A 575 1.66 12.87 -10.02
C ASN A 575 2.53 12.30 -8.87
N ALA A 576 2.13 12.62 -7.64
CA ALA A 576 2.85 12.27 -6.42
C ALA A 576 1.89 12.11 -5.24
N GLU A 577 2.38 11.52 -4.15
CA GLU A 577 1.72 11.63 -2.85
C GLU A 577 1.71 13.08 -2.37
N GLY A 578 0.64 13.49 -1.71
CA GLY A 578 0.49 14.83 -1.15
C GLY A 578 -0.41 14.85 0.07
N SER A 579 -0.42 15.98 0.76
CA SER A 579 -1.28 16.23 1.92
C SER A 579 -2.02 17.54 1.68
N ALA A 580 -3.33 17.55 1.96
CA ALA A 580 -4.20 18.72 1.85
C ALA A 580 -5.04 18.87 3.11
N THR A 581 -5.57 20.06 3.36
CA THR A 581 -6.52 20.24 4.47
C THR A 581 -7.83 19.52 4.17
N PHE A 582 -8.56 19.10 5.21
CA PHE A 582 -9.85 18.44 5.04
C PHE A 582 -10.84 19.33 4.27
N GLU A 583 -10.83 20.65 4.49
CA GLU A 583 -11.64 21.61 3.74
C GLU A 583 -11.35 21.58 2.24
N GLU A 584 -10.07 21.58 1.84
CA GLU A 584 -9.67 21.49 0.42
C GLU A 584 -10.12 20.18 -0.24
N VAL A 585 -10.07 19.06 0.51
CA VAL A 585 -10.53 17.76 0.02
C VAL A 585 -12.03 17.76 -0.19
N VAL A 586 -12.80 18.25 0.78
CA VAL A 586 -14.27 18.34 0.68
C VAL A 586 -14.69 19.23 -0.49
N ALA A 587 -13.98 20.34 -0.73
CA ALA A 587 -14.26 21.23 -1.85
C ALA A 587 -14.07 20.56 -3.23
N LYS A 588 -13.10 19.63 -3.33
CA LYS A 588 -12.81 18.87 -4.56
C LYS A 588 -13.66 17.61 -4.74
N ALA A 589 -14.26 17.12 -3.66
CA ALA A 589 -14.98 15.85 -3.62
C ALA A 589 -16.39 16.02 -3.01
N PRO A 590 -17.31 16.72 -3.69
CA PRO A 590 -18.64 17.03 -3.17
C PRO A 590 -19.54 15.79 -2.97
N ASP A 591 -19.24 14.69 -3.67
CA ASP A 591 -20.00 13.44 -3.59
C ASP A 591 -19.59 12.54 -2.41
N LEU A 592 -18.64 12.97 -1.57
CA LEU A 592 -18.23 12.22 -0.39
C LEU A 592 -19.39 12.16 0.63
N PRO A 593 -19.64 10.99 1.25
CA PRO A 593 -20.64 10.87 2.31
C PRO A 593 -20.08 11.42 3.63
N LEU A 594 -19.89 12.74 3.71
CA LEU A 594 -19.22 13.42 4.82
C LEU A 594 -19.84 13.12 6.17
N GLU A 595 -21.17 13.05 6.23
CA GLU A 595 -21.91 12.80 7.46
C GLU A 595 -21.54 11.47 8.14
N LEU A 596 -20.99 10.51 7.39
CA LEU A 596 -20.54 9.23 7.96
C LEU A 596 -19.26 9.39 8.78
N PHE A 597 -18.39 10.33 8.37
CA PHE A 597 -17.03 10.50 8.92
C PHE A 597 -16.89 11.76 9.78
N ALA A 598 -17.71 12.77 9.53
CA ALA A 598 -17.61 14.08 10.14
C ALA A 598 -18.95 14.56 10.70
N ASP A 599 -18.88 15.31 11.79
CA ASP A 599 -20.00 16.05 12.38
C ASP A 599 -19.78 17.56 12.20
N ARG A 600 -20.87 18.34 12.31
CA ARG A 600 -20.82 19.80 12.26
C ARG A 600 -20.60 20.39 13.64
N ASP A 601 -19.64 21.30 13.76
CA ASP A 601 -19.47 22.11 14.95
C ASP A 601 -20.50 23.25 14.98
N LEU A 602 -21.62 22.99 15.63
CA LEU A 602 -22.71 23.97 15.79
C LEU A 602 -22.28 25.20 16.58
N THR A 603 -21.33 25.07 17.52
CA THR A 603 -20.86 26.21 18.32
C THR A 603 -20.02 27.17 17.48
N MET A 604 -19.21 26.64 16.58
CA MET A 604 -18.46 27.42 15.60
C MET A 604 -19.40 28.15 14.63
N GLU A 605 -20.45 27.48 14.15
CA GLU A 605 -21.46 28.09 13.27
C GLU A 605 -22.22 29.23 13.95
N GLU A 606 -22.67 29.03 15.19
CA GLU A 606 -23.32 30.07 15.97
C GLU A 606 -22.39 31.28 16.20
N ARG A 607 -21.11 31.04 16.51
CA ARG A 607 -20.12 32.10 16.68
C ARG A 607 -19.87 32.85 15.39
N ALA A 608 -19.76 32.14 14.27
CA ALA A 608 -19.58 32.73 12.94
C ALA A 608 -20.78 33.63 12.56
N ALA A 609 -21.99 33.14 12.80
CA ALA A 609 -23.23 33.88 12.57
C ALA A 609 -23.27 35.17 13.42
N ARG A 610 -22.86 35.11 14.70
CA ARG A 610 -22.77 36.30 15.59
C ARG A 610 -21.75 37.34 15.10
N HIS A 611 -20.70 36.92 14.38
CA HIS A 611 -19.69 37.81 13.81
C HIS A 611 -19.92 38.18 12.34
N GLY A 612 -21.08 37.81 11.75
CA GLY A 612 -21.43 38.15 10.37
C GLY A 612 -20.61 37.39 9.31
N VAL A 613 -19.95 36.29 9.68
CA VAL A 613 -19.19 35.44 8.74
C VAL A 613 -20.14 34.43 8.10
N THR A 614 -20.32 34.51 6.77
CA THR A 614 -21.32 33.72 6.03
C THR A 614 -20.79 32.41 5.45
N LYS A 615 -19.48 32.23 5.36
CA LYS A 615 -18.83 30.99 4.90
C LYS A 615 -17.86 30.50 5.96
N VAL A 616 -18.25 29.45 6.68
CA VAL A 616 -17.41 28.75 7.65
C VAL A 616 -17.45 27.27 7.35
N PHE A 617 -16.27 26.66 7.30
CA PHE A 617 -16.11 25.22 7.25
C PHE A 617 -16.20 24.65 8.67
N SER A 618 -17.33 24.03 9.01
CA SER A 618 -17.65 23.55 10.36
C SER A 618 -17.53 22.03 10.51
N TRP A 619 -17.09 21.32 9.48
CA TRP A 619 -16.99 19.87 9.52
C TRP A 619 -15.74 19.42 10.29
N VAL A 620 -15.95 18.50 11.24
CA VAL A 620 -14.93 17.94 12.11
C VAL A 620 -14.95 16.42 11.98
N LEU A 621 -13.79 15.80 11.73
CA LEU A 621 -13.68 14.35 11.61
C LEU A 621 -13.83 13.67 12.98
N THR A 622 -15.02 13.11 13.24
CA THR A 622 -15.38 12.47 14.51
C THR A 622 -15.61 10.96 14.39
N PHE A 623 -16.08 10.51 13.22
CA PHE A 623 -16.48 9.13 12.91
C PHE A 623 -17.64 8.58 13.76
N GLU A 624 -18.45 9.42 14.42
CA GLU A 624 -19.50 8.94 15.33
C GLU A 624 -20.60 8.16 14.60
N LYS A 625 -21.05 8.64 13.43
CA LYS A 625 -22.03 7.90 12.61
C LYS A 625 -21.48 6.58 12.11
N LEU A 626 -20.20 6.53 11.70
CA LEU A 626 -19.54 5.27 11.35
C LEU A 626 -19.63 4.23 12.48
N PHE A 627 -19.39 4.63 13.73
CA PHE A 627 -19.39 3.69 14.86
C PHE A 627 -20.80 3.28 15.31
N ARG A 628 -21.78 4.18 15.22
CA ARG A 628 -23.14 3.95 15.71
C ARG A 628 -24.04 3.30 14.66
N ASP A 629 -23.92 3.75 13.41
CA ASP A 629 -24.90 3.47 12.36
C ASP A 629 -24.44 2.35 11.41
N THR A 630 -23.21 1.81 11.57
CA THR A 630 -22.68 0.72 10.74
C THR A 630 -22.13 -0.45 11.56
N ALA A 631 -21.95 -1.62 10.92
CA ALA A 631 -21.35 -2.80 11.54
C ALA A 631 -19.80 -2.74 11.65
N PHE A 632 -19.17 -1.65 11.26
CA PHE A 632 -17.72 -1.54 11.06
C PHE A 632 -16.89 -1.99 12.27
N ILE A 633 -17.23 -1.50 13.47
CA ILE A 633 -16.49 -1.85 14.70
C ILE A 633 -16.62 -3.34 15.02
N THR A 634 -17.80 -3.92 14.83
CA THR A 634 -18.07 -5.34 15.07
C THR A 634 -17.24 -6.19 14.11
N ASP A 635 -17.25 -5.86 12.82
CA ASP A 635 -16.48 -6.59 11.81
C ASP A 635 -14.98 -6.48 12.04
N MET A 636 -14.45 -5.29 12.36
CA MET A 636 -13.03 -5.12 12.65
C MET A 636 -12.58 -5.92 13.88
N ARG A 637 -13.41 -5.98 14.93
CA ARG A 637 -13.14 -6.79 16.13
C ARG A 637 -13.08 -8.27 15.80
N GLU A 638 -14.04 -8.76 15.01
CA GLU A 638 -14.08 -10.16 14.61
C GLU A 638 -12.93 -10.54 13.68
N MET A 639 -12.58 -9.66 12.74
CA MET A 639 -11.44 -9.82 11.84
C MET A 639 -10.15 -10.01 12.66
N LEU A 640 -9.87 -9.09 13.59
CA LEU A 640 -8.68 -9.14 14.42
C LEU A 640 -8.64 -10.38 15.33
N ALA A 641 -9.77 -10.75 15.94
CA ALA A 641 -9.86 -11.94 16.77
C ALA A 641 -9.61 -13.23 15.97
N THR A 642 -10.21 -13.33 14.78
CA THR A 642 -10.04 -14.47 13.86
C THR A 642 -8.58 -14.63 13.44
N LEU A 643 -7.94 -13.52 13.06
CA LEU A 643 -6.53 -13.52 12.66
C LEU A 643 -5.62 -13.87 13.86
N ALA A 644 -5.83 -13.27 15.03
CA ALA A 644 -5.04 -13.58 16.23
C ALA A 644 -5.15 -15.06 16.64
N ALA A 645 -6.36 -15.63 16.57
CA ALA A 645 -6.60 -17.04 16.85
C ALA A 645 -5.88 -17.95 15.83
N ALA A 646 -5.94 -17.62 14.54
CA ALA A 646 -5.29 -18.40 13.49
C ALA A 646 -3.76 -18.38 13.58
N TYR A 647 -3.17 -17.23 13.91
CA TYR A 647 -1.73 -17.09 14.14
C TYR A 647 -1.29 -17.65 15.51
N ALA A 648 -2.24 -17.91 16.41
CA ALA A 648 -2.00 -18.22 17.82
C ALA A 648 -1.07 -17.21 18.48
N TYR A 649 -1.21 -15.94 18.10
CA TYR A 649 -0.39 -14.82 18.51
C TYR A 649 -1.11 -13.51 18.17
N PRO A 650 -0.97 -12.43 18.96
CA PRO A 650 -1.49 -11.12 18.57
C PRO A 650 -1.00 -10.72 17.18
N VAL A 651 -1.86 -10.08 16.41
CA VAL A 651 -1.57 -9.52 15.08
C VAL A 651 -1.84 -8.03 15.04
N ASP A 652 -1.15 -7.36 14.12
CA ASP A 652 -1.48 -6.03 13.64
C ASP A 652 -1.75 -6.05 12.13
N ILE A 653 -2.67 -5.21 11.70
CA ILE A 653 -3.14 -5.12 10.32
C ILE A 653 -3.13 -3.69 9.83
N GLU A 654 -2.94 -3.51 8.53
CA GLU A 654 -3.21 -2.25 7.84
C GLU A 654 -4.38 -2.46 6.88
N PHE A 655 -5.28 -1.48 6.79
CA PHE A 655 -6.46 -1.59 5.94
C PHE A 655 -6.90 -0.24 5.36
N ALA A 656 -7.66 -0.33 4.28
CA ALA A 656 -8.43 0.77 3.72
C ALA A 656 -9.90 0.36 3.58
N VAL A 657 -10.82 1.31 3.59
CA VAL A 657 -12.26 1.07 3.48
C VAL A 657 -12.85 2.04 2.47
N ASN A 658 -13.63 1.50 1.55
CA ASN A 658 -14.42 2.26 0.60
C ASN A 658 -15.90 1.97 0.82
N PHE A 659 -16.71 3.03 0.71
CA PHE A 659 -18.15 2.98 0.90
C PHE A 659 -18.84 3.20 -0.44
N ALA A 660 -19.77 2.32 -0.78
CA ALA A 660 -20.68 2.48 -1.90
C ALA A 660 -22.07 2.98 -1.45
N GLY A 661 -22.31 3.00 -0.13
CA GLY A 661 -23.46 3.59 0.56
C GLY A 661 -23.23 3.55 2.08
N PRO A 662 -24.14 4.08 2.91
CA PRO A 662 -23.99 4.11 4.37
C PRO A 662 -23.78 2.73 4.99
N ASP A 663 -24.52 1.73 4.51
CA ASP A 663 -24.49 0.35 5.02
C ASP A 663 -23.65 -0.61 4.15
N HIS A 664 -23.06 -0.13 3.06
CA HIS A 664 -22.33 -0.97 2.12
C HIS A 664 -20.90 -0.48 1.96
N TYR A 665 -20.00 -1.15 2.67
CA TYR A 665 -18.56 -0.93 2.58
C TYR A 665 -17.81 -2.21 2.23
N ARG A 666 -16.59 -2.01 1.71
CA ARG A 666 -15.60 -3.06 1.50
C ARG A 666 -14.31 -2.71 2.22
N ILE A 667 -13.73 -3.69 2.91
CA ILE A 667 -12.45 -3.56 3.61
C ILE A 667 -11.36 -4.17 2.74
N ASN A 668 -10.34 -3.38 2.41
CA ASN A 668 -9.14 -3.89 1.78
C ASN A 668 -8.06 -4.12 2.84
N LEU A 669 -7.77 -5.38 3.13
CA LEU A 669 -6.71 -5.76 4.06
C LEU A 669 -5.34 -5.66 3.37
N LEU A 670 -4.59 -4.59 3.65
CA LEU A 670 -3.34 -4.24 2.97
C LEU A 670 -2.12 -4.93 3.55
N GLN A 671 -2.15 -5.26 4.85
CA GLN A 671 -1.08 -5.97 5.54
C GLN A 671 -1.62 -6.69 6.76
N CYS A 672 -1.00 -7.82 7.13
CA CYS A 672 -1.24 -8.50 8.40
C CYS A 672 0.06 -9.17 8.84
N ARG A 673 0.46 -8.95 10.10
CA ARG A 673 1.66 -9.54 10.68
C ARG A 673 1.50 -9.84 12.17
N PRO A 674 2.32 -10.75 12.74
CA PRO A 674 2.35 -10.96 14.18
C PRO A 674 2.80 -9.70 14.92
N PHE A 675 1.95 -9.19 15.81
CA PHE A 675 2.22 -8.05 16.67
C PHE A 675 3.03 -8.50 17.89
N GLN A 676 4.29 -8.10 17.95
CA GLN A 676 5.25 -8.59 18.92
C GLN A 676 5.02 -7.96 20.30
N VAL A 677 4.06 -8.48 21.05
CA VAL A 677 3.94 -8.20 22.50
C VAL A 677 4.59 -9.34 23.25
N ARG A 678 5.72 -9.07 23.90
CA ARG A 678 6.29 -10.00 24.87
C ARG A 678 5.38 -10.01 26.10
N MET A 679 4.45 -10.95 26.15
CA MET A 679 3.57 -11.16 27.31
C MET A 679 3.97 -12.35 28.18
N GLU A 680 4.82 -13.24 27.66
CA GLU A 680 5.25 -14.44 28.39
C GLU A 680 6.55 -14.17 29.15
N GLY A 681 6.51 -14.25 30.48
CA GLY A 681 7.74 -14.57 31.20
C GLY A 681 7.84 -14.26 32.70
N ARG A 682 7.08 -13.31 33.26
CA ARG A 682 7.13 -13.05 34.71
C ARG A 682 5.74 -12.74 35.23
N ALA A 683 5.21 -13.60 36.10
CA ALA A 683 4.12 -13.21 36.97
C ALA A 683 4.50 -11.87 37.61
N ALA A 684 3.63 -10.85 37.49
CA ALA A 684 3.84 -9.58 38.16
C ALA A 684 4.04 -9.89 39.65
N VAL A 685 5.26 -9.69 40.15
CA VAL A 685 5.53 -9.86 41.59
C VAL A 685 4.73 -8.76 42.26
N PRO A 686 3.71 -9.10 43.08
CA PRO A 686 2.91 -8.07 43.72
C PRO A 686 3.81 -7.18 44.57
N PRO A 687 3.57 -5.86 44.58
CA PRO A 687 4.32 -4.97 45.47
C PRO A 687 4.13 -5.42 46.94
N PRO A 688 5.05 -5.07 47.84
CA PRO A 688 4.87 -5.30 49.27
C PRO A 688 3.50 -4.82 49.76
N ARG A 689 2.83 -5.59 50.63
CA ARG A 689 1.45 -5.30 51.10
C ARG A 689 1.32 -3.94 51.81
N HIS A 690 2.43 -3.43 52.36
CA HIS A 690 2.51 -2.12 53.00
C HIS A 690 3.79 -1.41 52.54
N ILE A 691 3.62 -0.27 51.88
CA ILE A 691 4.67 0.68 51.56
C ILE A 691 4.23 1.99 52.21
N ALA A 692 5.08 2.59 53.05
CA ALA A 692 4.77 3.87 53.68
C ALA A 692 4.68 4.97 52.62
N THR A 693 3.78 5.94 52.76
CA THR A 693 3.52 6.92 51.69
C THR A 693 4.75 7.81 51.46
N GLU A 694 5.51 8.07 52.52
CA GLU A 694 6.78 8.78 52.53
C GLU A 694 7.91 8.09 51.75
N ASP A 695 7.83 6.78 51.54
CA ASP A 695 8.83 6.01 50.78
C ASP A 695 8.48 5.92 49.29
N ILE A 696 7.28 6.36 48.88
CA ILE A 696 6.81 6.29 47.50
C ILE A 696 7.33 7.50 46.72
N VAL A 697 8.18 7.20 45.73
CA VAL A 697 8.70 8.20 44.79
C VAL A 697 7.68 8.46 43.68
N LEU A 698 7.07 7.39 43.17
CA LEU A 698 6.10 7.47 42.07
C LEU A 698 5.03 6.39 42.23
N LYS A 699 3.77 6.78 42.05
CA LYS A 699 2.61 5.89 41.93
C LYS A 699 1.81 6.30 40.71
N SER A 700 1.44 5.34 39.88
CA SER A 700 0.57 5.56 38.73
C SER A 700 -0.54 4.53 38.67
N ALA A 701 -1.74 4.99 38.36
CA ALA A 701 -2.93 4.18 38.09
C ALA A 701 -3.20 4.02 36.58
N GLY A 702 -2.18 4.23 35.72
CA GLY A 702 -2.30 4.12 34.26
C GLY A 702 -2.14 5.46 33.53
N PRO A 703 -1.85 5.47 32.23
CA PRO A 703 -1.58 4.32 31.37
C PRO A 703 -0.18 3.71 31.62
N ILE A 704 -0.11 2.38 31.73
CA ILE A 704 1.11 1.57 31.89
C ILE A 704 1.17 0.57 30.76
N ILE A 705 2.27 0.55 30.02
CA ILE A 705 2.39 -0.27 28.81
C ILE A 705 3.79 -0.89 28.74
N GLY A 706 3.87 -2.14 28.30
CA GLY A 706 5.12 -2.89 28.18
C GLY A 706 5.12 -4.15 29.04
N GLU A 707 6.29 -4.77 29.23
CA GLU A 707 6.43 -5.94 30.09
C GLU A 707 6.26 -5.58 31.58
N ALA A 708 5.73 -6.50 32.39
CA ALA A 708 5.76 -6.34 33.84
C ALA A 708 7.22 -6.30 34.32
N VAL A 709 7.63 -5.18 34.89
CA VAL A 709 8.97 -5.00 35.44
C VAL A 709 8.88 -5.03 36.96
N SER A 710 9.66 -5.92 37.55
CA SER A 710 9.98 -5.92 38.97
C SER A 710 11.50 -5.98 39.11
N GLY A 711 12.07 -4.99 39.78
CA GLY A 711 13.50 -4.97 40.06
C GLY A 711 14.04 -3.61 40.47
N ARG A 712 15.34 -3.59 40.80
CA ARG A 712 16.08 -2.37 41.12
C ARG A 712 16.14 -1.46 39.88
N ILE A 713 16.11 -0.15 40.14
CA ILE A 713 16.49 0.94 39.24
C ILE A 713 17.75 1.57 39.81
N SER A 714 18.83 1.58 39.05
CA SER A 714 20.12 2.09 39.53
C SER A 714 20.47 3.48 39.03
N ARG A 715 19.79 3.95 37.98
CA ARG A 715 19.96 5.30 37.45
C ARG A 715 18.62 5.91 37.13
N VAL A 716 18.36 7.10 37.65
CA VAL A 716 17.20 7.92 37.29
C VAL A 716 17.70 9.19 36.62
N ILE A 717 17.21 9.46 35.41
CA ILE A 717 17.45 10.71 34.70
C ILE A 717 16.13 11.47 34.72
N TYR A 718 16.08 12.54 35.52
CA TYR A 718 14.89 13.37 35.68
C TYR A 718 15.08 14.71 34.97
N VAL A 719 14.21 14.99 33.99
CA VAL A 719 14.13 16.28 33.30
C VAL A 719 13.08 17.14 34.01
N ARG A 720 13.49 18.27 34.56
CA ARG A 720 12.63 19.16 35.36
C ARG A 720 11.70 19.97 34.45
N PRO A 721 10.35 19.81 34.55
CA PRO A 721 9.40 20.46 33.64
C PRO A 721 9.57 21.98 33.54
N GLU A 722 9.54 22.69 34.67
CA GLU A 722 9.60 24.16 34.71
C GLU A 722 10.87 24.72 34.05
N LYS A 723 12.01 24.08 34.33
CA LYS A 723 13.32 24.48 33.79
C LYS A 723 13.46 24.13 32.32
N TYR A 724 12.93 22.99 31.89
CA TYR A 724 12.93 22.56 30.49
C TYR A 724 12.10 23.49 29.60
N HIS A 725 10.95 23.96 30.08
CA HIS A 725 10.08 24.87 29.33
C HIS A 725 10.69 26.26 29.14
N ALA A 726 11.48 26.74 30.11
CA ALA A 726 12.17 28.02 30.00
C ALA A 726 13.30 28.05 28.95
N LEU A 727 13.74 26.87 28.45
CA LEU A 727 14.79 26.77 27.44
C LEU A 727 14.32 27.20 26.05
N ALA A 728 15.24 27.75 25.26
CA ALA A 728 15.06 27.94 23.83
C ALA A 728 15.06 26.59 23.09
N THR A 729 14.44 26.55 21.90
CA THR A 729 14.29 25.31 21.10
C THR A 729 15.63 24.62 20.80
N THR A 730 16.69 25.38 20.54
CA THR A 730 18.05 24.84 20.29
C THR A 730 18.64 24.14 21.51
N GLU A 731 18.40 24.66 22.72
CA GLU A 731 18.88 24.10 23.98
C GLU A 731 18.14 22.80 24.35
N ARG A 732 16.85 22.71 24.00
CA ARG A 732 16.05 21.48 24.17
C ARG A 732 16.58 20.30 23.36
N TYR A 733 17.07 20.53 22.14
CA TYR A 733 17.79 19.50 21.38
C TYR A 733 19.12 19.12 22.05
N GLY A 734 19.78 20.06 22.73
CA GLY A 734 20.95 19.77 23.56
C GLY A 734 20.64 18.82 24.71
N VAL A 735 19.50 19.01 25.39
CA VAL A 735 19.00 18.12 26.46
C VAL A 735 18.83 16.69 25.92
N ALA A 736 18.18 16.53 24.78
CA ALA A 736 17.98 15.21 24.16
C ALA A 736 19.30 14.49 23.83
N ARG A 737 20.29 15.22 23.27
CA ARG A 737 21.62 14.64 22.99
C ARG A 737 22.34 14.19 24.26
N LEU A 738 22.28 15.00 25.32
CA LEU A 738 22.89 14.66 26.60
C LEU A 738 22.23 13.44 27.23
N ILE A 739 20.89 13.33 27.16
CA ILE A 739 20.18 12.13 27.62
C ILE A 739 20.72 10.89 26.87
N GLY A 740 20.84 10.96 25.54
CA GLY A 740 21.42 9.87 24.76
C GLY A 740 22.84 9.51 25.18
N GLU A 741 23.68 10.49 25.51
CA GLU A 741 25.04 10.27 26.04
C GLU A 741 25.00 9.55 27.40
N LEU A 742 24.12 9.97 28.32
CA LEU A 742 23.98 9.38 29.66
C LEU A 742 23.41 7.96 29.62
N VAL A 743 22.47 7.68 28.72
CA VAL A 743 21.86 6.35 28.54
C VAL A 743 22.83 5.36 27.89
N ARG A 744 23.79 5.83 27.08
CA ARG A 744 24.84 4.98 26.49
C ARG A 744 25.87 4.48 27.50
N GLN A 745 25.97 5.12 28.66
CA GLN A 745 26.90 4.68 29.71
C GLN A 745 26.40 3.40 30.38
N PRO A 746 27.26 2.38 30.56
CA PRO A 746 26.86 1.10 31.14
C PRO A 746 26.41 1.27 32.60
N THR A 747 25.24 0.75 32.93
CA THR A 747 24.67 0.80 34.29
C THR A 747 24.11 -0.58 34.68
N ALA A 748 24.54 -1.12 35.81
CA ALA A 748 23.96 -2.34 36.38
C ALA A 748 22.64 -2.01 37.09
N GLY A 749 21.55 -2.73 36.83
CA GLY A 749 20.26 -2.50 37.48
C GLY A 749 19.31 -1.54 36.76
N GLY A 750 19.56 -1.18 35.51
CA GLY A 750 18.58 -0.52 34.64
C GLY A 750 18.39 0.99 34.88
N ILE A 751 17.95 1.67 33.83
CA ILE A 751 17.81 3.13 33.75
C ILE A 751 16.33 3.49 33.69
N MET A 752 15.91 4.50 34.47
CA MET A 752 14.58 5.10 34.39
C MET A 752 14.69 6.55 33.91
N LEU A 753 13.88 6.91 32.92
CA LEU A 753 13.73 8.28 32.44
C LEU A 753 12.42 8.86 32.98
N ILE A 754 12.46 10.10 33.47
CA ILE A 754 11.28 10.84 33.95
C ILE A 754 11.36 12.24 33.36
N GLY A 755 10.32 12.73 32.69
CA GLY A 755 10.35 14.09 32.15
C GLY A 755 9.03 14.61 31.60
N PRO A 756 8.99 15.89 31.19
CA PRO A 756 7.77 16.57 30.80
C PRO A 756 7.28 16.17 29.40
N GLY A 757 5.96 15.98 29.28
CA GLY A 757 5.28 15.84 28.00
C GLY A 757 5.79 14.65 27.18
N ARG A 758 5.71 14.80 25.86
CA ARG A 758 5.95 13.77 24.85
C ARG A 758 7.43 13.54 24.55
N TRP A 759 7.94 12.37 24.88
CA TRP A 759 9.28 11.94 24.47
C TRP A 759 9.29 11.45 23.01
N GLY A 760 10.33 11.82 22.26
CA GLY A 760 10.43 11.46 20.84
C GLY A 760 9.57 12.29 19.89
N SER A 761 9.14 13.49 20.32
CA SER A 761 8.49 14.50 19.48
C SER A 761 9.51 15.26 18.64
N THR A 762 9.22 15.51 17.35
CA THR A 762 9.98 16.46 16.51
C THR A 762 9.67 17.92 16.84
N MET A 763 8.61 18.19 17.61
CA MET A 763 8.29 19.50 18.19
C MET A 763 8.71 19.54 19.67
N PRO A 764 9.83 20.22 20.03
CA PRO A 764 10.33 20.29 21.41
C PRO A 764 9.42 21.06 22.39
N GLU A 765 8.34 21.66 21.90
CA GLU A 765 7.31 22.33 22.70
C GLU A 765 6.35 21.34 23.36
N LEU A 766 6.16 20.17 22.75
CA LEU A 766 5.29 19.11 23.26
C LEU A 766 6.00 18.16 24.23
N GLY A 767 7.34 18.15 24.26
CA GLY A 767 8.14 17.34 25.17
C GLY A 767 9.63 17.24 24.75
N VAL A 768 10.28 16.10 25.06
CA VAL A 768 11.73 15.90 24.89
C VAL A 768 12.06 15.24 23.53
N PRO A 769 12.82 15.89 22.62
CA PRO A 769 13.03 15.41 21.25
C PRO A 769 14.16 14.37 21.14
N VAL A 770 14.03 13.24 21.83
CA VAL A 770 14.99 12.11 21.75
C VAL A 770 14.71 11.19 20.56
N ALA A 771 15.75 10.64 19.93
CA ALA A 771 15.55 9.54 18.98
C ALA A 771 15.40 8.22 19.72
N CYS A 772 14.80 7.21 19.10
CA CYS A 772 14.67 5.89 19.73
C CYS A 772 16.05 5.26 20.05
N SER A 773 17.07 5.54 19.22
CA SER A 773 18.46 5.15 19.48
C SER A 773 19.05 5.75 20.76
N ASP A 774 18.52 6.88 21.23
CA ASP A 774 19.00 7.56 22.44
C ASP A 774 18.45 6.92 23.73
N VAL A 775 17.32 6.21 23.66
CA VAL A 775 16.64 5.62 24.82
C VAL A 775 16.72 4.09 24.88
N LYS A 776 17.47 3.46 23.97
CA LYS A 776 17.50 1.99 23.80
C LYS A 776 17.88 1.16 25.04
N ASN A 777 18.61 1.72 26.00
CA ASN A 777 19.06 1.00 27.21
C ASN A 777 18.17 1.28 28.43
N VAL A 778 17.05 1.99 28.24
CA VAL A 778 16.13 2.38 29.30
C VAL A 778 15.22 1.21 29.64
N LYS A 779 14.96 0.99 30.93
CA LYS A 779 13.96 0.00 31.39
C LYS A 779 12.57 0.61 31.50
N VAL A 780 12.49 1.84 31.99
CA VAL A 780 11.23 2.53 32.27
C VAL A 780 11.30 3.97 31.78
N LEU A 781 10.33 4.37 30.96
CA LEU A 781 10.14 5.75 30.48
C LEU A 781 8.85 6.30 31.08
N CYS A 782 8.98 7.40 31.83
CA CYS A 782 7.87 8.05 32.51
C CYS A 782 7.63 9.45 31.95
N GLU A 783 6.41 9.68 31.45
CA GLU A 783 5.96 11.00 31.00
C GLU A 783 5.12 11.67 32.07
N LEU A 784 5.57 12.86 32.47
CA LEU A 784 4.85 13.72 33.39
C LEU A 784 3.85 14.57 32.59
N ALA A 785 2.59 14.38 32.91
CA ALA A 785 1.43 15.09 32.36
C ALA A 785 1.30 16.52 32.95
N THR A 786 2.40 17.25 33.03
CA THR A 786 2.47 18.60 33.62
C THR A 786 2.63 19.63 32.51
N MET A 787 1.53 20.25 32.08
CA MET A 787 1.52 21.40 31.15
C MET A 787 0.66 22.52 31.74
N HIS A 788 0.82 23.75 31.20
CA HIS A 788 0.06 24.93 31.60
C HIS A 788 -1.45 24.64 31.70
N ALA A 789 -2.16 25.38 32.56
CA ALA A 789 -3.58 25.20 32.93
C ALA A 789 -4.62 25.06 31.79
N ASN A 790 -4.23 25.20 30.51
CA ASN A 790 -5.10 25.19 29.32
C ASN A 790 -4.74 24.12 28.26
N LEU A 791 -3.83 23.18 28.54
CA LEU A 791 -3.42 22.13 27.59
C LEU A 791 -3.45 20.75 28.27
N SER A 792 -4.30 19.84 27.78
CA SER A 792 -4.20 18.42 28.11
C SER A 792 -2.89 17.86 27.53
N PRO A 793 -2.14 17.04 28.28
CA PRO A 793 -0.88 16.48 27.80
C PRO A 793 -1.15 15.47 26.67
N ASP A 794 -0.53 15.74 25.52
CA ASP A 794 -0.43 14.82 24.39
C ASP A 794 0.73 13.85 24.68
N ILE A 795 0.41 12.80 25.44
CA ILE A 795 1.34 11.75 25.85
C ILE A 795 1.78 10.96 24.59
N SER A 796 3.00 10.41 24.53
CA SER A 796 3.57 9.67 23.36
C SER A 796 2.80 8.44 22.90
N LEU A 797 1.65 8.16 23.51
CA LEU A 797 0.75 7.06 23.20
C LEU A 797 0.39 7.06 21.71
N GLY A 798 0.61 5.93 21.04
CA GLY A 798 0.22 5.73 19.65
C GLY A 798 1.14 6.33 18.58
N THR A 799 2.43 6.51 18.86
CA THR A 799 3.46 7.04 17.93
C THR A 799 4.38 5.94 17.39
N HIS A 800 5.16 6.17 16.31
CA HIS A 800 6.21 5.23 15.88
C HIS A 800 7.27 5.04 16.97
N PHE A 801 7.67 6.15 17.61
CA PHE A 801 8.55 6.12 18.79
C PHE A 801 7.99 5.21 19.89
N PHE A 802 6.67 5.26 20.13
CA PHE A 802 6.00 4.39 21.09
C PHE A 802 6.06 2.91 20.72
N ASN A 803 5.78 2.58 19.45
CA ASN A 803 5.91 1.19 18.99
C ASN A 803 7.36 0.70 19.14
N ASP A 804 8.35 1.54 18.81
CA ASP A 804 9.75 1.20 18.99
C ASP A 804 10.12 0.97 20.46
N ILE A 805 9.67 1.82 21.40
CA ILE A 805 9.96 1.60 22.84
C ILE A 805 9.30 0.33 23.37
N VAL A 806 8.08 0.00 22.92
CA VAL A 806 7.40 -1.25 23.29
C VAL A 806 8.16 -2.46 22.70
N GLU A 807 8.60 -2.39 21.45
CA GLU A 807 9.43 -3.43 20.81
C GLU A 807 10.80 -3.61 21.48
N MET A 808 11.36 -2.55 22.05
CA MET A 808 12.61 -2.58 22.82
C MET A 808 12.41 -3.16 24.23
N GLY A 809 11.17 -3.40 24.66
CA GLY A 809 10.84 -3.89 26.00
C GLY A 809 10.94 -2.81 27.08
N ILE A 810 10.85 -1.54 26.69
CA ILE A 810 10.83 -0.41 27.64
C ILE A 810 9.42 -0.27 28.20
N VAL A 811 9.29 -0.21 29.52
CA VAL A 811 8.00 0.04 30.17
C VAL A 811 7.68 1.52 30.12
N TYR A 812 6.54 1.83 29.54
CA TYR A 812 6.00 3.15 29.42
C TYR A 812 5.04 3.45 30.60
N LEU A 813 5.19 4.62 31.23
CA LEU A 813 4.36 5.09 32.35
C LEU A 813 3.87 6.53 32.09
N GLY A 814 2.56 6.74 32.06
CA GLY A 814 1.98 8.07 32.20
C GLY A 814 1.76 8.42 33.68
N VAL A 815 2.18 9.62 34.09
CA VAL A 815 2.01 10.10 35.47
C VAL A 815 1.37 11.48 35.49
N TYR A 816 0.24 11.59 36.17
CA TYR A 816 -0.48 12.85 36.41
C TYR A 816 -0.19 13.33 37.84
N PRO A 817 0.48 14.47 38.06
CA PRO A 817 0.75 14.93 39.42
C PRO A 817 -0.54 15.30 40.18
N GLU A 818 -0.60 15.01 41.48
CA GLU A 818 -1.71 15.47 42.33
C GLU A 818 -1.71 17.02 42.42
N PRO A 819 -2.90 17.67 42.53
CA PRO A 819 -4.21 17.10 42.87
C PRO A 819 -5.09 16.71 41.65
N GLN A 820 -4.51 16.59 40.45
CA GLN A 820 -5.30 16.54 39.21
C GLN A 820 -6.07 15.22 38.99
N ARG A 821 -5.62 14.09 39.57
CA ARG A 821 -6.32 12.79 39.52
C ARG A 821 -6.02 11.93 40.76
N GLN A 822 -7.04 11.27 41.31
CA GLN A 822 -6.88 10.30 42.40
C GLN A 822 -6.08 9.07 41.94
N GLY A 823 -5.19 8.55 42.79
CA GLY A 823 -4.42 7.33 42.52
C GLY A 823 -3.03 7.55 41.91
N TYR A 824 -2.63 8.79 41.68
CA TYR A 824 -1.30 9.17 41.21
C TYR A 824 -0.53 9.89 42.32
N LEU A 825 0.78 9.68 42.38
CA LEU A 825 1.66 10.37 43.32
C LEU A 825 3.03 10.52 42.69
N PHE A 826 3.61 11.71 42.75
CA PHE A 826 4.98 11.96 42.32
C PHE A 826 5.69 12.85 43.33
N SER A 827 6.62 12.28 44.08
CA SER A 827 7.36 12.95 45.14
C SER A 827 8.68 13.51 44.58
N GLU A 828 8.62 14.67 43.93
CA GLU A 828 9.81 15.31 43.35
C GLU A 828 10.90 15.57 44.42
N ALA A 829 10.50 15.89 45.65
CA ALA A 829 11.41 16.12 46.78
C ALA A 829 12.33 14.92 47.09
N LEU A 830 11.86 13.67 46.91
CA LEU A 830 12.66 12.47 47.18
C LEU A 830 13.77 12.26 46.14
N LEU A 831 13.58 12.76 44.91
CA LEU A 831 14.60 12.73 43.85
C LEU A 831 15.58 13.90 44.00
N LEU A 832 15.07 15.11 44.25
CA LEU A 832 15.88 16.31 44.39
C LEU A 832 16.67 16.37 45.70
N GLY A 833 16.25 15.64 46.74
CA GLY A 833 17.01 15.50 47.98
C GLY A 833 18.32 14.71 47.83
N ARG A 834 18.54 14.04 46.69
CA ARG A 834 19.79 13.33 46.36
C ARG A 834 20.71 14.23 45.52
N PRO A 835 22.05 14.10 45.66
CA PRO A 835 22.98 14.92 44.91
C PRO A 835 22.84 14.67 43.40
N ASN A 836 22.86 15.75 42.61
CA ASN A 836 22.91 15.64 41.15
C ASN A 836 24.31 15.14 40.75
N GLN A 837 24.38 13.94 40.18
CA GLN A 837 25.62 13.28 39.76
C GLN A 837 26.09 13.71 38.36
N LEU A 838 25.43 14.70 37.75
CA LEU A 838 25.89 15.29 36.50
C LEU A 838 27.21 16.05 36.75
N ALA A 839 28.34 15.51 36.27
CA ALA A 839 29.68 16.03 36.55
C ALA A 839 30.48 16.36 35.26
N GLY A 840 31.59 17.09 35.42
CA GLY A 840 32.55 17.38 34.34
C GLY A 840 32.02 18.32 33.24
N GLU A 841 32.41 18.08 31.99
CA GLU A 841 31.98 18.88 30.83
C GLU A 841 30.46 18.88 30.62
N ALA A 842 29.75 17.83 31.06
CA ALA A 842 28.29 17.76 30.97
C ALA A 842 27.59 18.75 31.92
N ALA A 843 28.17 18.99 33.10
CA ALA A 843 27.70 20.00 34.05
C ALA A 843 28.08 21.43 33.61
N ALA A 844 29.21 21.58 32.91
CA ALA A 844 29.73 22.86 32.42
C ALA A 844 28.98 23.41 31.18
N ARG A 845 28.15 22.58 30.51
CA ARG A 845 27.29 23.01 29.41
C ARG A 845 26.11 23.82 29.94
N ALA A 846 26.16 25.14 29.73
CA ALA A 846 25.07 26.14 29.81
C ALA A 846 23.79 25.69 30.57
N GLY A 847 23.84 25.65 31.91
CA GLY A 847 22.64 25.43 32.73
C GLY A 847 22.01 24.03 32.68
N MET A 848 22.64 23.04 32.02
CA MET A 848 22.06 21.69 31.91
C MET A 848 21.92 20.98 33.26
N ALA A 849 22.77 21.30 34.24
CA ALA A 849 22.64 20.80 35.62
C ALA A 849 21.39 21.32 36.36
N GLU A 850 20.78 22.42 35.89
CA GLU A 850 19.50 22.91 36.43
C GLU A 850 18.30 22.20 35.82
N VAL A 851 18.46 21.63 34.61
CA VAL A 851 17.39 21.02 33.81
C VAL A 851 17.35 19.51 33.98
N ILE A 852 18.52 18.85 33.98
CA ILE A 852 18.65 17.40 34.14
C ILE A 852 19.22 17.10 35.54
N HIS A 853 18.47 16.34 36.31
CA HIS A 853 18.88 15.78 37.59
C HIS A 853 19.21 14.30 37.43
N LEU A 854 20.50 13.97 37.49
CA LEU A 854 20.99 12.59 37.37
C LEU A 854 21.19 11.99 38.76
N VAL A 855 20.51 10.88 39.03
CA VAL A 855 20.64 10.14 40.30
C VAL A 855 21.19 8.75 40.00
N ASP A 856 22.41 8.49 40.48
CA ASP A 856 23.04 7.17 40.47
C ASP A 856 22.99 6.52 41.85
N MET A 857 22.52 5.29 41.88
CA MET A 857 22.37 4.48 43.10
C MET A 857 23.65 3.69 43.35
N VAL A 858 24.53 4.25 44.20
CA VAL A 858 25.75 3.56 44.68
C VAL A 858 25.34 2.52 45.74
N ASP A 859 26.08 1.40 45.86
CA ASP A 859 25.77 0.23 46.70
C ASP A 859 25.59 0.47 48.22
N ASP A 860 25.77 1.71 48.68
CA ASP A 860 25.63 2.12 50.08
C ASP A 860 24.39 3.02 50.36
N GLN A 861 23.47 3.16 49.39
CA GLN A 861 22.20 3.90 49.56
C GLN A 861 20.94 3.02 49.50
N GLN A 862 19.83 3.50 50.08
CA GLN A 862 18.50 2.88 49.95
C GLN A 862 18.18 2.56 48.48
N GLU A 863 17.80 1.33 48.18
CA GLU A 863 17.54 0.88 46.82
C GLU A 863 16.21 1.44 46.29
N LEU A 864 16.16 1.79 44.99
CA LEU A 864 14.91 2.12 44.31
C LEU A 864 14.38 0.86 43.62
N ILE A 865 13.19 0.43 43.99
CA ILE A 865 12.53 -0.74 43.42
C ILE A 865 11.28 -0.28 42.69
N ILE A 866 11.14 -0.71 41.43
CA ILE A 866 9.92 -0.51 40.64
C ILE A 866 9.15 -1.81 40.51
N HIS A 867 7.82 -1.71 40.66
CA HIS A 867 6.87 -2.75 40.33
C HIS A 867 5.84 -2.19 39.37
N THR A 868 5.65 -2.87 38.24
CA THR A 868 4.59 -2.55 37.27
C THR A 868 3.70 -3.77 37.00
N ASP A 869 2.40 -3.52 36.95
CA ASP A 869 1.37 -4.46 36.50
C ASP A 869 0.58 -3.79 35.37
N PRO A 870 1.00 -3.99 34.11
CA PRO A 870 0.32 -3.44 32.94
C PRO A 870 -1.12 -3.96 32.79
N LEU A 871 -1.45 -5.16 33.28
CA LEU A 871 -2.81 -5.70 33.19
C LEU A 871 -3.77 -4.99 34.15
N LYS A 872 -3.30 -4.68 35.37
CA LYS A 872 -4.08 -3.93 36.37
C LYS A 872 -3.91 -2.41 36.28
N GLN A 873 -3.06 -1.93 35.36
CA GLN A 873 -2.69 -0.52 35.24
C GLN A 873 -2.17 0.07 36.57
N GLN A 874 -1.32 -0.68 37.28
CA GLN A 874 -0.70 -0.22 38.54
C GLN A 874 0.83 -0.18 38.47
N ALA A 875 1.44 0.95 38.86
CA ALA A 875 2.88 1.09 39.03
C ALA A 875 3.20 1.77 40.35
N VAL A 876 4.27 1.28 40.99
CA VAL A 876 4.85 1.91 42.18
C VAL A 876 6.38 1.84 42.12
N LEU A 877 7.01 2.99 42.34
CA LEU A 877 8.43 3.15 42.58
C LEU A 877 8.60 3.61 44.03
N PHE A 878 9.35 2.86 44.82
CA PHE A 878 9.56 3.17 46.23
C PHE A 878 11.01 2.94 46.66
N GLN A 879 11.38 3.58 47.76
CA GLN A 879 12.66 3.37 48.43
C GLN A 879 12.55 2.17 49.35
N ALA A 880 13.40 1.16 49.13
CA ALA A 880 13.50 0.00 50.03
C ALA A 880 14.65 0.23 51.02
N GLY A 881 14.33 0.22 52.32
CA GLY A 881 15.35 0.16 53.37
C GLY A 881 16.04 -1.22 53.38
N ARG A 882 17.34 -1.28 53.70
CA ARG A 882 18.00 -2.56 53.98
C ARG A 882 17.17 -3.28 55.06
N ARG A 883 16.72 -4.51 54.78
CA ARG A 883 16.37 -5.44 55.87
C ARG A 883 17.60 -5.53 56.76
N ALA A 884 17.46 -5.11 58.01
CA ALA A 884 18.45 -5.32 59.06
C ALA A 884 18.73 -6.82 59.22
#